data_AF-A0A830B452-F1
#
_entry.id   AF-A0A830B452-F1
#
_cell.length_a   1.000
_cell.length_b   1.000
_cell.length_c   1.000
_cell.angle_alpha   90.00
_cell.angle_beta   90.00
_cell.angle_gamma   90.00
#
_symmetry.space_group_name_H-M   'P 1'
#
loop_
_entity.id
_entity.type
_entity.pdbx_description
1 polymer ?
#
loop_
_entity_poly.entity_id
_entity_poly.type
_entity_poly.pdbx_seq_one_letter_code
_entity_poly.pdbx_strand_id
1 'polypeptide(L)'
;MQVVGGFEEVLGFKETASKLYATIDLEKSRVGRTRLLDHHHHSSNPRWYESFHIYCAHMASQLVFTIKLDNPIGAEVIGRAYLPVKELIRGDEVDTWLQILNNDHKPIHGHPKLHVKLHFYDVTRERCWARGLKSPKFPGVPFTFFPQRKGCKVTLYQDAHVPDHFIPRIPLSGGKYYEPHRCWEDIFDAISNAKHLIYITGWSVYTEITLIRDTRRPKPGGDITLGELLKKKANEGVRVLMLVWDDRTSVNLLKKDGLMATHDEETSNYFHGTEVNCVLCPRNPDDGRSIIQNIEIGTMFTHHQKIVVVDSEMPNGNTSRRRIVSFVGGIDLCDGRYDTQFHSLFRTLDTAHHDDFHQANYKGANISKGGPREPWHDIHCKLEGPAAWDVLYNFEQRWRKQGGKDLLLVLQELQRIIIPPSPVTYPDDHETWNVQVFRSIDGGAAFGFPEAPEDASMSGLVSGKDNIIDRSIQDAYIHAIRRANKFIYIENQYFLGSSFSWYSKDINDAGVGALHLIPKELSLKIVSKIEVGEPFRVYIVVPMWPEGYPETASVQAILDWQKRTMEMMYTDIVEALKAKGIVANPKDYLTFFCLGNREIKKSGEYEPSQKPDRDTDYRRAQEARRGMIYVHAKMMIVDDEYIILGSANINQRSMDGARDSEIAMGAYQPYHQSCKQPARGQIHGFRMALWYEHIGMLDNCFCHPEKLECIQRVNKIAERNWDLYTSEALERDLPGHLLTYPVAVSSEGKITELPGTENFPDTKARVLGSVAEFYPPILTTARRRRANIESDTYVLMEPGKNEEFVTEDELRDRLKGWLENWPGEALPPDLARFDTTDDIVQYLVKSVCELELDGDVGSVQWYQVRLD
;
A
#
# COMPACT_ATOMS: atom_id res chain seq x y z
N MET A 1 7.12 54.70 7.24
CA MET A 1 6.87 53.56 8.15
C MET A 1 6.47 54.09 9.52
N GLN A 2 5.17 54.25 9.75
CA GLN A 2 4.53 54.43 11.06
C GLN A 2 3.06 54.75 10.74
N VAL A 3 2.24 53.73 10.49
CA VAL A 3 0.78 53.62 10.76
C VAL A 3 0.34 52.22 10.27
N VAL A 4 0.90 51.13 10.81
CA VAL A 4 0.29 49.79 10.76
C VAL A 4 0.85 49.04 11.97
N GLY A 5 0.22 49.20 13.13
CA GLY A 5 0.66 48.56 14.37
C GLY A 5 -0.47 48.38 15.36
N GLY A 6 -1.72 48.36 14.88
CA GLY A 6 -2.90 48.35 15.74
C GLY A 6 -4.08 47.52 15.22
N PHE A 7 -3.87 46.67 14.21
CA PHE A 7 -4.93 45.80 13.68
C PHE A 7 -4.73 44.30 14.00
N GLU A 8 -3.58 43.89 14.52
CA GLU A 8 -3.23 42.48 14.76
C GLU A 8 -3.67 41.96 16.15
N GLU A 9 -3.97 42.83 17.12
CA GLU A 9 -4.38 42.42 18.48
C GLU A 9 -5.87 42.08 18.62
N VAL A 10 -6.72 42.43 17.65
CA VAL A 10 -8.19 42.33 17.79
C VAL A 10 -8.77 41.00 17.27
N LEU A 11 -8.02 40.22 16.48
CA LEU A 11 -8.53 39.00 15.82
C LEU A 11 -7.95 37.66 16.32
N GLY A 12 -7.05 37.65 17.31
CA GLY A 12 -6.62 36.39 17.96
C GLY A 12 -5.91 35.38 17.05
N PHE A 13 -5.45 35.76 15.86
CA PHE A 13 -4.52 34.96 15.07
C PHE A 13 -3.14 35.01 15.74
N LYS A 14 -2.66 33.89 16.29
CA LYS A 14 -1.23 33.74 16.55
C LYS A 14 -0.50 34.01 15.22
N GLU A 15 0.48 34.92 15.23
CA GLU A 15 1.43 35.12 14.13
C GLU A 15 1.92 33.74 13.65
N THR A 16 1.51 33.32 12.45
CA THR A 16 2.02 32.09 11.86
C THR A 16 3.37 32.42 11.25
N ALA A 17 4.41 32.31 12.08
CA ALA A 17 5.81 32.46 11.71
C ALA A 17 6.15 31.69 10.43
N SER A 18 6.78 32.36 9.46
CA SER A 18 7.38 31.71 8.28
C SER A 18 8.40 30.65 8.72
N LYS A 19 8.46 29.51 8.02
CA LYS A 19 9.34 28.39 8.40
C LYS A 19 10.35 28.03 7.33
N LEU A 20 11.62 27.91 7.70
CA LEU A 20 12.72 27.56 6.79
C LEU A 20 12.97 26.06 6.74
N TYR A 21 13.19 25.53 5.53
CA TYR A 21 13.66 24.16 5.33
C TYR A 21 14.51 24.01 4.06
N ALA A 22 15.26 22.92 4.00
CA ALA A 22 16.01 22.50 2.82
C ALA A 22 15.43 21.21 2.25
N THR A 23 15.56 21.04 0.95
CA THR A 23 15.21 19.82 0.23
C THR A 23 16.40 19.33 -0.58
N ILE A 24 16.50 18.02 -0.75
CA ILE A 24 17.58 17.33 -1.46
C ILE A 24 16.95 16.63 -2.66
N ASP A 25 17.41 16.98 -3.86
CA ASP A 25 16.93 16.42 -5.12
C ASP A 25 18.11 15.81 -5.91
N LEU A 26 17.92 14.61 -6.44
CA LEU A 26 18.79 14.03 -7.46
C LEU A 26 18.23 14.40 -8.84
N GLU A 27 18.90 15.34 -9.49
CA GLU A 27 18.38 16.04 -10.67
C GLU A 27 17.03 16.73 -10.37
N LYS A 28 15.91 16.07 -10.71
CA LYS A 28 14.54 16.53 -10.49
C LYS A 28 13.77 15.66 -9.48
N SER A 29 14.38 14.59 -8.96
CA SER A 29 13.73 13.62 -8.06
C SER A 29 14.00 13.98 -6.60
N ARG A 30 12.93 14.23 -5.83
CA ARG A 30 13.03 14.50 -4.39
C ARG A 30 13.46 13.24 -3.64
N VAL A 31 14.51 13.35 -2.84
CA VAL A 31 15.03 12.23 -2.05
C VAL A 31 15.14 12.51 -0.55
N GLY A 32 15.05 13.77 -0.14
CA GLY A 32 15.05 14.14 1.27
C GLY A 32 14.57 15.56 1.51
N ARG A 33 14.16 15.83 2.75
CA ARG A 33 13.82 17.17 3.23
C ARG A 33 14.22 17.28 4.70
N THR A 34 14.62 18.47 5.12
CA THR A 34 14.85 18.74 6.54
C THR A 34 13.54 19.06 7.25
N ARG A 35 13.57 19.03 8.59
CA ARG A 35 12.54 19.63 9.42
C ARG A 35 12.39 21.14 9.14
N LEU A 36 11.24 21.67 9.51
CA LEU A 36 10.95 23.10 9.51
C LEU A 36 11.65 23.77 10.71
N LEU A 37 12.25 24.94 10.48
CA LEU A 37 12.81 25.82 11.52
C LEU A 37 12.06 27.15 11.54
N ASP A 38 11.75 27.69 12.71
CA ASP A 38 11.10 29.00 12.80
C ASP A 38 12.05 30.11 12.32
N HIS A 39 11.62 30.85 11.29
CA HIS A 39 12.44 31.87 10.64
C HIS A 39 12.84 33.00 11.60
N HIS A 40 11.93 33.43 12.48
CA HIS A 40 12.17 34.54 13.41
C HIS A 40 13.28 34.26 14.44
N HIS A 41 13.50 33.00 14.79
CA HIS A 41 14.54 32.60 15.75
C HIS A 41 15.89 32.24 15.09
N HIS A 42 15.91 32.04 13.77
CA HIS A 42 17.07 31.49 13.04
C HIS A 42 17.44 32.25 11.75
N SER A 43 16.97 33.49 11.59
CA SER A 43 16.96 34.24 10.32
C SER A 43 18.33 34.48 9.65
N SER A 44 19.43 34.52 10.40
CA SER A 44 20.77 34.81 9.82
C SER A 44 21.66 33.59 9.59
N ASN A 45 21.39 32.46 10.27
CA ASN A 45 22.18 31.24 10.17
C ASN A 45 21.36 30.00 10.59
N PRO A 46 20.43 29.54 9.74
CA PRO A 46 19.61 28.36 10.04
C PRO A 46 20.47 27.11 10.14
N ARG A 47 20.30 26.35 11.22
CA ARG A 47 21.07 25.13 11.51
C ARG A 47 20.14 23.95 11.74
N TRP A 48 19.99 23.12 10.71
CA TRP A 48 19.21 21.89 10.82
C TRP A 48 19.97 20.79 11.56
N TYR A 49 21.27 20.63 11.26
CA TYR A 49 22.13 19.53 11.73
C TYR A 49 21.45 18.17 11.60
N GLU A 50 20.92 17.92 10.40
CA GLU A 50 20.14 16.72 10.10
C GLU A 50 20.93 15.82 9.16
N SER A 51 20.93 14.53 9.47
CA SER A 51 21.61 13.50 8.68
C SER A 51 20.59 12.65 7.95
N PHE A 52 20.94 12.19 6.75
CA PHE A 52 20.07 11.38 5.91
C PHE A 52 20.80 10.14 5.41
N HIS A 53 20.11 9.01 5.45
CA HIS A 53 20.51 7.78 4.75
C HIS A 53 19.62 7.63 3.53
N ILE A 54 20.04 8.19 2.39
CA ILE A 54 19.25 8.22 1.16
C ILE A 54 19.56 6.99 0.31
N TYR A 55 18.54 6.20 0.00
CA TYR A 55 18.64 5.16 -1.02
C TYR A 55 18.52 5.78 -2.42
N CYS A 56 19.45 5.42 -3.30
CA CYS A 56 19.54 5.98 -4.65
C CYS A 56 19.42 4.88 -5.71
N ALA A 57 18.58 5.11 -6.72
CA ALA A 57 18.48 4.33 -7.95
C ALA A 57 18.26 5.26 -9.17
N HIS A 58 18.90 6.43 -9.14
CA HIS A 58 18.61 7.56 -10.02
C HIS A 58 19.75 7.80 -11.02
N MET A 59 19.39 8.21 -12.23
CA MET A 59 20.32 8.88 -13.15
C MET A 59 20.35 10.37 -12.80
N ALA A 60 21.53 10.88 -12.41
CA ALA A 60 21.68 12.29 -12.05
C ALA A 60 23.07 12.82 -12.44
N SER A 61 23.11 14.06 -12.88
CA SER A 61 24.32 14.84 -13.16
C SER A 61 24.64 15.81 -12.01
N GLN A 62 23.62 16.26 -11.29
CA GLN A 62 23.70 17.19 -10.17
C GLN A 62 22.88 16.71 -8.97
N LEU A 63 23.43 16.94 -7.77
CA LEU A 63 22.67 16.96 -6.53
C LEU A 63 22.25 18.42 -6.27
N VAL A 64 20.95 18.64 -6.08
CA VAL A 64 20.38 19.98 -5.92
C VAL A 64 19.82 20.13 -4.51
N PHE A 65 20.26 21.18 -3.81
CA PHE A 65 19.72 21.58 -2.53
C PHE A 65 18.85 22.81 -2.71
N THR A 66 17.56 22.71 -2.45
CA THR A 66 16.65 23.86 -2.55
C THR A 66 16.25 24.34 -1.15
N ILE A 67 16.57 25.60 -0.84
CA ILE A 67 16.16 26.26 0.40
C ILE A 67 14.83 26.96 0.16
N LYS A 68 13.89 26.74 1.08
CA LYS A 68 12.51 27.19 0.94
C LYS A 68 12.01 27.84 2.23
N LEU A 69 11.12 28.79 2.06
CA LEU A 69 10.34 29.41 3.12
C LEU A 69 8.90 28.93 2.99
N ASP A 70 8.43 28.14 3.95
CA ASP A 70 7.04 27.73 4.05
C ASP A 70 6.24 28.84 4.72
N ASN A 71 5.33 29.44 3.95
CA ASN A 71 4.39 30.44 4.43
C ASN A 71 2.96 29.87 4.37
N PRO A 72 2.01 30.40 5.17
CA PRO A 72 0.62 29.93 5.14
C PRO A 72 -0.04 29.97 3.74
N ILE A 73 0.39 30.89 2.89
CA ILE A 73 -0.13 31.13 1.53
C ILE A 73 0.59 30.25 0.47
N GLY A 74 1.74 29.66 0.81
CA GLY A 74 2.50 28.79 -0.09
C GLY A 74 4.01 28.85 0.16
N ALA A 75 4.71 27.79 -0.25
CA ALA A 75 6.16 27.71 -0.09
C ALA A 75 6.88 28.51 -1.18
N GLU A 76 7.73 29.45 -0.77
CA GLU A 76 8.60 30.25 -1.63
C GLU A 76 10.00 29.63 -1.71
N VAL A 77 10.63 29.64 -2.89
CA VAL A 77 12.02 29.20 -3.07
C VAL A 77 12.97 30.37 -2.85
N ILE A 78 13.82 30.28 -1.82
CA ILE A 78 14.86 31.30 -1.55
C ILE A 78 16.01 31.16 -2.55
N GLY A 79 16.44 29.93 -2.82
CA GLY A 79 17.53 29.67 -3.74
C GLY A 79 17.96 28.20 -3.77
N ARG A 80 18.88 27.89 -4.68
CA ARG A 80 19.40 26.54 -4.92
C ARG A 80 20.91 26.49 -4.86
N ALA A 81 21.44 25.43 -4.26
CA ALA A 81 22.86 25.08 -4.31
C ALA A 81 23.03 23.76 -5.08
N TYR A 82 24.14 23.63 -5.80
CA TYR A 82 24.38 22.53 -6.73
C TYR A 82 25.72 21.86 -6.44
N LEU A 83 25.73 20.54 -6.44
CA LEU A 83 26.94 19.73 -6.34
C LEU A 83 26.98 18.73 -7.51
N PRO A 84 27.99 18.80 -8.39
CA PRO A 84 28.14 17.84 -9.47
C PRO A 84 28.32 16.40 -8.97
N VAL A 85 27.53 15.46 -9.48
CA VAL A 85 27.60 14.03 -9.07
C VAL A 85 28.97 13.42 -9.31
N LYS A 86 29.72 13.91 -10.31
CA LYS A 86 31.11 13.49 -10.59
C LYS A 86 32.07 13.67 -9.39
N GLU A 87 31.75 14.57 -8.46
CA GLU A 87 32.52 14.80 -7.23
C GLU A 87 32.20 13.76 -6.15
N LEU A 88 30.98 13.21 -6.16
CA LEU A 88 30.49 12.21 -5.20
C LEU A 88 30.73 10.77 -5.67
N ILE A 89 30.61 10.51 -6.97
CA ILE A 89 30.53 9.14 -7.54
C ILE A 89 31.80 8.31 -7.30
N ARG A 90 32.93 8.94 -7.00
CA ARG A 90 34.20 8.28 -6.64
C ARG A 90 34.11 7.58 -5.28
N GLY A 91 33.15 7.99 -4.45
CA GLY A 91 32.92 7.45 -3.10
C GLY A 91 33.88 8.01 -2.05
N ASP A 92 34.45 9.19 -2.29
CA ASP A 92 35.14 9.99 -1.28
C ASP A 92 34.13 10.83 -0.49
N GLU A 93 34.46 11.19 0.75
CA GLU A 93 33.65 12.11 1.54
C GLU A 93 33.80 13.54 1.00
N VAL A 94 32.67 14.20 0.76
CA VAL A 94 32.59 15.61 0.35
C VAL A 94 32.06 16.42 1.53
N ASP A 95 32.86 17.33 2.05
CA ASP A 95 32.51 18.28 3.13
C ASP A 95 32.82 19.69 2.63
N THR A 96 31.78 20.47 2.29
CA THR A 96 31.96 21.71 1.52
C THR A 96 30.87 22.75 1.75
N TRP A 97 31.19 23.99 1.39
CA TRP A 97 30.27 25.13 1.38
C TRP A 97 29.86 25.46 -0.06
N LEU A 98 28.60 25.24 -0.39
CA LEU A 98 28.03 25.51 -1.70
C LEU A 98 27.38 26.89 -1.76
N GLN A 99 27.63 27.63 -2.84
CA GLN A 99 26.99 28.93 -3.05
C GLN A 99 25.50 28.76 -3.36
N ILE A 100 24.63 29.52 -2.69
CA ILE A 100 23.20 29.56 -3.01
C ILE A 100 22.96 30.55 -4.16
N LEU A 101 22.23 30.07 -5.17
CA LEU A 101 21.97 30.77 -6.43
C LEU A 101 20.46 31.01 -6.63
N ASN A 102 20.11 32.06 -7.36
CA ASN A 102 18.74 32.30 -7.84
C ASN A 102 18.41 31.43 -9.07
N ASN A 103 17.23 31.64 -9.66
CA ASN A 103 16.78 30.93 -10.86
C ASN A 103 17.65 31.20 -12.11
N ASP A 104 18.39 32.32 -12.15
CA ASP A 104 19.33 32.66 -13.24
C ASP A 104 20.75 32.12 -13.00
N HIS A 105 20.93 31.22 -12.03
CA HIS A 105 22.23 30.69 -11.60
C HIS A 105 23.23 31.76 -11.14
N LYS A 106 22.73 32.91 -10.66
CA LYS A 106 23.56 33.97 -10.06
C LYS A 106 23.50 33.88 -8.53
N PRO A 107 24.61 34.19 -7.81
CA PRO A 107 24.58 34.26 -6.35
C PRO A 107 23.47 35.19 -5.86
N ILE A 108 22.71 34.75 -4.87
CA ILE A 108 21.68 35.60 -4.25
C ILE A 108 22.32 36.70 -3.40
N HIS A 109 21.57 37.77 -3.12
CA HIS A 109 22.05 38.92 -2.35
C HIS A 109 22.64 38.47 -0.99
N GLY A 110 23.80 39.00 -0.62
CA GLY A 110 24.53 38.61 0.59
C GLY A 110 25.42 37.37 0.44
N HIS A 111 25.45 36.73 -0.74
CA HIS A 111 26.27 35.55 -1.05
C HIS A 111 26.18 34.40 -0.02
N PRO A 112 24.99 34.03 0.48
CA PRO A 112 24.86 32.97 1.47
C PRO A 112 25.31 31.62 0.91
N LYS A 113 25.88 30.79 1.78
CA LYS A 113 26.38 29.46 1.45
C LYS A 113 25.70 28.41 2.31
N LEU A 114 25.50 27.23 1.74
CA LEU A 114 25.02 26.04 2.41
C LEU A 114 26.18 25.10 2.71
N HIS A 115 26.36 24.72 3.96
CA HIS A 115 27.31 23.67 4.34
C HIS A 115 26.65 22.30 4.20
N VAL A 116 27.30 21.38 3.48
CA VAL A 116 26.83 20.01 3.30
C VAL A 116 27.98 19.02 3.47
N LYS A 117 27.64 17.85 4.02
CA LYS A 117 28.54 16.71 4.15
C LYS A 117 27.87 15.48 3.54
N LEU A 118 28.56 14.82 2.61
CA LEU A 118 28.00 13.78 1.75
C LEU A 118 29.02 12.67 1.53
N HIS A 119 28.53 11.43 1.49
CA HIS A 119 29.33 10.27 1.15
C HIS A 119 28.46 9.29 0.36
N PHE A 120 28.82 9.00 -0.88
CA PHE A 120 28.13 8.03 -1.72
C PHE A 120 28.71 6.62 -1.53
N TYR A 121 27.84 5.66 -1.25
CA TYR A 121 28.19 4.24 -1.18
C TYR A 121 27.53 3.50 -2.33
N ASP A 122 28.36 3.01 -3.25
CA ASP A 122 27.90 2.09 -4.28
C ASP A 122 27.40 0.78 -3.66
N VAL A 123 26.32 0.21 -4.20
CA VAL A 123 25.69 -1.01 -3.69
C VAL A 123 26.67 -2.19 -3.59
N THR A 124 27.69 -2.25 -4.44
CA THR A 124 28.70 -3.32 -4.40
C THR A 124 29.58 -3.29 -3.14
N ARG A 125 29.63 -2.15 -2.42
CA ARG A 125 30.30 -2.03 -1.12
C ARG A 125 29.48 -2.65 0.01
N GLU A 126 28.17 -2.87 -0.17
CA GLU A 126 27.35 -3.54 0.83
C GLU A 126 27.76 -5.02 0.96
N ARG A 127 28.03 -5.46 2.20
CA ARG A 127 28.54 -6.82 2.47
C ARG A 127 27.66 -7.94 1.89
N CYS A 128 26.36 -7.71 1.84
CA CYS A 128 25.33 -8.67 1.43
C CYS A 128 24.82 -8.45 -0.02
N TRP A 129 25.32 -7.44 -0.75
CA TRP A 129 24.93 -7.23 -2.15
C TRP A 129 25.13 -8.50 -2.97
N ALA A 130 24.05 -8.94 -3.64
CA ALA A 130 24.01 -10.15 -4.47
C ALA A 130 24.53 -11.43 -3.79
N ARG A 131 24.40 -11.54 -2.46
CA ARG A 131 24.96 -12.66 -1.66
C ARG A 131 23.95 -13.29 -0.70
N GLY A 132 22.69 -12.89 -0.78
CA GLY A 132 21.65 -13.27 0.17
C GLY A 132 21.99 -12.80 1.60
N LEU A 133 21.50 -13.52 2.60
CA LEU A 133 21.75 -13.25 4.01
C LEU A 133 23.19 -13.58 4.45
N LYS A 134 23.91 -14.43 3.69
CA LYS A 134 25.32 -14.85 3.84
C LYS A 134 25.69 -15.58 5.15
N SER A 135 25.03 -15.29 6.28
CA SER A 135 25.36 -15.82 7.59
C SER A 135 24.15 -15.84 8.53
N PRO A 136 24.05 -16.81 9.46
CA PRO A 136 23.08 -16.81 10.56
C PRO A 136 23.18 -15.56 11.46
N LYS A 137 24.32 -14.85 11.41
CA LYS A 137 24.61 -13.63 12.17
C LYS A 137 24.22 -12.35 11.43
N PHE A 138 23.36 -12.41 10.42
CA PHE A 138 22.85 -11.21 9.74
C PHE A 138 22.20 -10.27 10.79
N PRO A 139 22.60 -8.99 10.84
CA PRO A 139 22.21 -8.08 11.93
C PRO A 139 20.77 -7.56 11.81
N GLY A 140 20.12 -7.75 10.67
CA GLY A 140 18.86 -7.08 10.33
C GLY A 140 19.06 -5.98 9.30
N VAL A 141 17.95 -5.41 8.84
CA VAL A 141 17.96 -4.18 8.06
C VAL A 141 18.39 -3.03 8.99
N PRO A 142 19.40 -2.22 8.61
CA PRO A 142 19.87 -1.10 9.42
C PRO A 142 18.91 0.10 9.32
N PHE A 143 19.06 1.06 10.24
CA PHE A 143 18.27 2.31 10.26
C PHE A 143 16.77 2.03 10.24
N THR A 144 16.27 1.33 11.26
CA THR A 144 14.85 1.05 11.41
C THR A 144 14.46 1.16 12.87
N PHE A 145 13.24 1.63 13.13
CA PHE A 145 12.73 1.82 14.49
C PHE A 145 12.72 0.50 15.31
N PHE A 146 12.27 -0.60 14.71
CA PHE A 146 12.33 -1.91 15.37
C PHE A 146 13.58 -2.70 14.93
N PRO A 147 14.38 -3.20 15.88
CA PRO A 147 15.53 -4.04 15.55
C PRO A 147 15.09 -5.47 15.21
N GLN A 148 15.97 -6.23 14.56
CA GLN A 148 15.76 -7.66 14.35
C GLN A 148 15.72 -8.43 15.69
N ARG A 149 14.69 -9.24 15.87
CA ARG A 149 14.47 -10.16 16.99
C ARG A 149 14.90 -11.57 16.63
N LYS A 150 15.44 -12.31 17.60
CA LYS A 150 15.87 -13.71 17.46
C LYS A 150 14.99 -14.62 18.32
N GLY A 151 15.05 -15.93 18.07
CA GLY A 151 14.30 -16.90 18.87
C GLY A 151 12.78 -16.78 18.67
N CYS A 152 12.37 -16.28 17.51
CA CYS A 152 10.97 -16.15 17.14
C CYS A 152 10.47 -17.45 16.51
N LYS A 153 9.17 -17.51 16.27
CA LYS A 153 8.52 -18.46 15.36
C LYS A 153 7.55 -17.72 14.47
N VAL A 154 7.55 -18.07 13.19
CA VAL A 154 6.62 -17.53 12.19
C VAL A 154 5.78 -18.68 11.67
N THR A 155 4.47 -18.47 11.63
CA THR A 155 3.52 -19.32 10.91
C THR A 155 3.05 -18.54 9.68
N LEU A 156 3.27 -19.08 8.50
CA LEU A 156 2.86 -18.48 7.23
C LEU A 156 1.49 -19.06 6.83
N TYR A 157 0.56 -18.21 6.44
CA TYR A 157 -0.78 -18.60 6.02
C TYR A 157 -0.99 -18.28 4.55
N GLN A 158 -1.41 -19.30 3.81
CA GLN A 158 -1.91 -19.22 2.44
C GLN A 158 -3.43 -19.16 2.56
N ASP A 159 -4.01 -18.03 2.17
CA ASP A 159 -5.42 -17.67 2.34
C ASP A 159 -5.93 -17.67 3.79
N ALA A 160 -7.22 -17.39 3.95
CA ALA A 160 -7.91 -17.47 5.23
C ALA A 160 -7.98 -18.91 5.77
N HIS A 161 -8.10 -19.90 4.87
CA HIS A 161 -8.24 -21.31 5.22
C HIS A 161 -7.55 -22.24 4.21
N VAL A 162 -7.09 -23.39 4.70
CA VAL A 162 -6.51 -24.46 3.88
C VAL A 162 -7.28 -25.76 4.13
N PRO A 163 -7.99 -26.32 3.12
CA PRO A 163 -8.67 -27.61 3.26
C PRO A 163 -7.68 -28.74 3.58
N ASP A 164 -8.17 -29.77 4.27
CA ASP A 164 -7.37 -30.98 4.50
C ASP A 164 -6.94 -31.62 3.18
N HIS A 165 -5.70 -32.12 3.16
CA HIS A 165 -5.10 -32.84 2.03
C HIS A 165 -5.00 -32.06 0.70
N PHE A 166 -5.14 -30.73 0.71
CA PHE A 166 -4.92 -29.92 -0.49
C PHE A 166 -3.44 -29.90 -0.92
N ILE A 167 -2.54 -29.58 0.02
CA ILE A 167 -1.12 -29.43 -0.25
C ILE A 167 -0.44 -30.81 -0.39
N PRO A 168 0.31 -31.05 -1.48
CA PRO A 168 1.05 -32.28 -1.67
C PRO A 168 2.26 -32.36 -0.73
N ARG A 169 2.91 -33.53 -0.69
CA ARG A 169 4.14 -33.71 0.10
C ARG A 169 5.29 -32.90 -0.49
N ILE A 170 5.60 -31.77 0.14
CA ILE A 170 6.77 -30.93 -0.21
C ILE A 170 7.88 -31.21 0.81
N PRO A 171 9.01 -31.81 0.41
CA PRO A 171 10.09 -32.15 1.33
C PRO A 171 10.85 -30.91 1.81
N LEU A 172 11.14 -30.87 3.11
CA LEU A 172 11.97 -29.84 3.75
C LEU A 172 13.32 -30.42 4.20
N SER A 173 14.26 -29.53 4.52
CA SER A 173 15.46 -29.91 5.26
C SER A 173 15.09 -30.59 6.59
N GLY A 174 15.92 -31.55 7.02
CA GLY A 174 15.66 -32.29 8.27
C GLY A 174 14.67 -33.46 8.12
N GLY A 175 14.29 -33.83 6.89
CA GLY A 175 13.46 -35.01 6.61
C GLY A 175 11.96 -34.83 6.91
N LYS A 176 11.53 -33.59 7.18
CA LYS A 176 10.12 -33.22 7.37
C LYS A 176 9.46 -32.90 6.03
N TYR A 177 8.14 -32.81 6.05
CA TYR A 177 7.35 -32.24 4.96
C TYR A 177 6.77 -30.89 5.40
N TYR A 178 6.52 -30.01 4.43
CA TYR A 178 5.78 -28.79 4.68
C TYR A 178 4.35 -29.12 5.10
N GLU A 179 3.88 -28.48 6.16
CA GLU A 179 2.52 -28.61 6.67
C GLU A 179 1.85 -27.23 6.58
N PRO A 180 0.72 -27.10 5.87
CA PRO A 180 0.02 -25.83 5.81
C PRO A 180 -0.67 -25.50 7.13
N HIS A 181 -0.74 -24.21 7.44
CA HIS A 181 -1.45 -23.68 8.60
C HIS A 181 -2.68 -22.88 8.15
N ARG A 182 -3.62 -22.63 9.06
CA ARG A 182 -4.96 -22.10 8.74
C ARG A 182 -5.20 -20.79 9.47
N CYS A 183 -5.25 -19.69 8.73
CA CYS A 183 -5.23 -18.33 9.29
C CYS A 183 -6.41 -18.10 10.25
N TRP A 184 -7.64 -18.23 9.77
CA TRP A 184 -8.83 -17.91 10.56
C TRP A 184 -9.12 -18.96 11.64
N GLU A 185 -8.71 -20.22 11.47
CA GLU A 185 -8.72 -21.20 12.57
C GLU A 185 -7.81 -20.76 13.72
N ASP A 186 -6.58 -20.34 13.41
CA ASP A 186 -5.60 -19.92 14.41
C ASP A 186 -5.98 -18.56 15.05
N ILE A 187 -6.58 -17.63 14.30
CA ILE A 187 -7.12 -16.37 14.84
C ILE A 187 -8.30 -16.66 15.77
N PHE A 188 -9.22 -17.54 15.39
CA PHE A 188 -10.35 -17.95 16.22
C PHE A 188 -9.86 -18.55 17.55
N ASP A 189 -8.88 -19.47 17.50
CA ASP A 189 -8.29 -20.06 18.69
C ASP A 189 -7.58 -19.01 19.55
N ALA A 190 -6.85 -18.08 18.94
CA ALA A 190 -6.15 -17.02 19.63
C ALA A 190 -7.10 -16.09 20.40
N ILE A 191 -8.18 -15.63 19.77
CA ILE A 191 -9.19 -14.77 20.40
C ILE A 191 -9.95 -15.54 21.50
N SER A 192 -10.40 -16.76 21.20
CA SER A 192 -11.18 -17.58 22.14
C SER A 192 -10.40 -17.87 23.43
N ASN A 193 -9.10 -18.13 23.30
CA ASN A 193 -8.24 -18.52 24.42
C ASN A 193 -7.57 -17.34 25.15
N ALA A 194 -7.75 -16.10 24.69
CA ALA A 194 -7.22 -14.90 25.35
C ALA A 194 -7.80 -14.73 26.76
N LYS A 195 -6.97 -14.25 27.70
CA LYS A 195 -7.36 -14.06 29.11
C LYS A 195 -7.15 -12.63 29.61
N HIS A 196 -6.40 -11.79 28.90
CA HIS A 196 -6.07 -10.44 29.35
C HIS A 196 -6.30 -9.38 28.28
N LEU A 197 -5.86 -9.59 27.04
CA LEU A 197 -5.94 -8.60 25.97
C LEU A 197 -6.28 -9.22 24.61
N ILE A 198 -7.10 -8.50 23.85
CA ILE A 198 -7.34 -8.70 22.42
C ILE A 198 -7.32 -7.32 21.77
N TYR A 199 -6.24 -6.99 21.04
CA TYR A 199 -6.08 -5.71 20.36
C TYR A 199 -6.14 -5.91 18.85
N ILE A 200 -7.03 -5.19 18.17
CA ILE A 200 -7.29 -5.37 16.74
C ILE A 200 -7.14 -4.04 16.01
N THR A 201 -6.43 -4.05 14.88
CA THR A 201 -6.55 -2.98 13.87
C THR A 201 -7.05 -3.57 12.57
N GLY A 202 -7.90 -2.84 11.87
CA GLY A 202 -8.37 -3.23 10.54
C GLY A 202 -8.61 -2.00 9.69
N TRP A 203 -8.37 -2.15 8.39
CA TRP A 203 -8.88 -1.20 7.41
C TRP A 203 -10.41 -1.31 7.34
N SER A 204 -10.92 -2.54 7.46
CA SER A 204 -12.34 -2.83 7.70
C SER A 204 -12.43 -4.00 8.68
N VAL A 205 -13.46 -3.99 9.51
CA VAL A 205 -13.86 -5.14 10.33
C VAL A 205 -15.35 -5.32 10.10
N TYR A 206 -15.82 -6.55 9.93
CA TYR A 206 -17.25 -6.83 9.81
C TYR A 206 -17.67 -7.81 10.91
N THR A 207 -18.62 -7.41 11.75
CA THR A 207 -18.96 -8.14 12.98
C THR A 207 -19.69 -9.45 12.73
N GLU A 208 -20.38 -9.59 11.61
CA GLU A 208 -21.25 -10.73 11.32
C GLU A 208 -20.53 -11.93 10.68
N ILE A 209 -19.23 -11.80 10.32
CA ILE A 209 -18.49 -12.94 9.77
C ILE A 209 -18.30 -14.05 10.81
N THR A 210 -18.29 -15.29 10.34
CA THR A 210 -17.81 -16.44 11.09
C THR A 210 -16.41 -16.83 10.61
N LEU A 211 -15.52 -17.17 11.56
CA LEU A 211 -14.14 -17.51 11.26
C LEU A 211 -13.97 -18.98 10.81
N ILE A 212 -14.87 -19.86 11.23
CA ILE A 212 -14.82 -21.30 10.96
C ILE A 212 -15.99 -21.70 10.08
N ARG A 213 -15.71 -22.05 8.81
CA ARG A 213 -16.78 -22.39 7.84
C ARG A 213 -16.63 -23.75 7.18
N ASP A 214 -15.47 -24.41 7.29
CA ASP A 214 -15.28 -25.75 6.72
C ASP A 214 -15.97 -26.79 7.59
N THR A 215 -17.08 -27.32 7.08
CA THR A 215 -17.90 -28.33 7.78
C THR A 215 -17.18 -29.65 8.03
N ARG A 216 -16.06 -29.92 7.34
CA ARG A 216 -15.20 -31.08 7.61
C ARG A 216 -14.22 -30.85 8.74
N ARG A 217 -14.05 -29.59 9.17
CA ARG A 217 -13.14 -29.16 10.25
C ARG A 217 -13.88 -28.30 11.28
N PRO A 218 -14.98 -28.79 11.88
CA PRO A 218 -15.72 -28.01 12.86
C PRO A 218 -14.86 -27.76 14.09
N LYS A 219 -14.99 -26.56 14.67
CA LYS A 219 -14.41 -26.21 15.97
C LYS A 219 -15.53 -25.85 16.94
N PRO A 220 -15.46 -26.25 18.22
CA PRO A 220 -16.49 -25.90 19.21
C PRO A 220 -16.71 -24.39 19.28
N GLY A 221 -17.95 -23.96 19.07
CA GLY A 221 -18.32 -22.53 19.01
C GLY A 221 -17.82 -21.79 17.77
N GLY A 222 -17.40 -22.49 16.72
CA GLY A 222 -16.89 -21.88 15.47
C GLY A 222 -17.95 -21.19 14.62
N ASP A 223 -19.23 -21.45 14.91
CA ASP A 223 -20.41 -20.81 14.31
C ASP A 223 -20.73 -19.42 14.89
N ILE A 224 -20.05 -19.02 15.98
CA ILE A 224 -20.20 -17.68 16.55
C ILE A 224 -19.67 -16.62 15.58
N THR A 225 -20.38 -15.49 15.48
CA THR A 225 -19.88 -14.33 14.74
C THR A 225 -18.70 -13.70 15.47
N LEU A 226 -17.84 -13.00 14.73
CA LEU A 226 -16.70 -12.28 15.30
C LEU A 226 -17.17 -11.27 16.36
N GLY A 227 -18.25 -10.54 16.09
CA GLY A 227 -18.82 -9.54 17.00
C GLY A 227 -19.24 -10.14 18.34
N GLU A 228 -19.97 -11.25 18.31
CA GLU A 228 -20.41 -11.94 19.54
C GLU A 228 -19.25 -12.60 20.29
N LEU A 229 -18.25 -13.14 19.58
CA LEU A 229 -17.04 -13.65 20.21
C LEU A 229 -16.31 -12.54 20.98
N LEU A 230 -16.12 -11.36 20.38
CA LEU A 230 -15.43 -10.24 21.03
C LEU A 230 -16.22 -9.69 22.23
N LYS A 231 -17.55 -9.54 22.12
CA LYS A 231 -18.40 -9.17 23.27
C LYS A 231 -18.31 -10.17 24.40
N LYS A 232 -18.38 -11.47 24.10
CA LYS A 232 -18.21 -12.55 25.08
C LYS A 232 -16.89 -12.43 25.81
N LYS A 233 -15.77 -12.28 25.08
CA LYS A 233 -14.43 -12.14 25.70
C LYS A 233 -14.33 -10.88 26.56
N ALA A 234 -14.89 -9.76 26.12
CA ALA A 234 -14.91 -8.53 26.90
C ALA A 234 -15.71 -8.68 28.21
N ASN A 235 -16.89 -9.32 28.15
CA ASN A 235 -17.72 -9.61 29.33
C ASN A 235 -17.07 -10.61 30.30
N GLU A 236 -16.17 -11.47 29.83
CA GLU A 236 -15.34 -12.35 30.66
C GLU A 236 -14.16 -11.60 31.34
N GLY A 237 -14.01 -10.29 31.08
CA GLY A 237 -12.98 -9.43 31.66
C GLY A 237 -11.71 -9.26 30.82
N VAL A 238 -11.70 -9.76 29.57
CA VAL A 238 -10.58 -9.53 28.65
C VAL A 238 -10.64 -8.10 28.11
N ARG A 239 -9.51 -7.38 28.10
CA ARG A 239 -9.44 -6.03 27.53
C ARG A 239 -9.46 -6.10 26.00
N VAL A 240 -10.62 -5.82 25.41
CA VAL A 240 -10.79 -5.79 23.94
C VAL A 240 -10.73 -4.35 23.44
N LEU A 241 -9.69 -4.01 22.67
CA LEU A 241 -9.46 -2.68 22.10
C LEU A 241 -9.36 -2.78 20.58
N MET A 242 -10.06 -1.90 19.86
CA MET A 242 -10.06 -1.91 18.40
C MET A 242 -9.79 -0.52 17.83
N LEU A 243 -8.89 -0.43 16.86
CA LEU A 243 -8.66 0.74 16.02
C LEU A 243 -9.07 0.39 14.58
N VAL A 244 -10.29 0.74 14.22
CA VAL A 244 -10.83 0.54 12.85
C VAL A 244 -10.68 1.85 12.11
N TRP A 245 -10.27 1.84 10.83
CA TRP A 245 -10.18 3.06 10.04
C TRP A 245 -11.55 3.77 9.95
N ASP A 246 -11.55 5.09 10.16
CA ASP A 246 -12.71 5.97 10.01
C ASP A 246 -12.86 6.41 8.54
N ASP A 247 -13.74 5.75 7.80
CA ASP A 247 -14.17 6.22 6.48
C ASP A 247 -15.14 7.39 6.67
N ARG A 248 -14.57 8.59 6.76
CA ARG A 248 -15.30 9.86 6.90
C ARG A 248 -16.32 10.13 5.79
N THR A 249 -16.39 9.30 4.74
CA THR A 249 -17.43 9.39 3.71
C THR A 249 -18.72 8.63 4.07
N SER A 250 -18.76 7.95 5.22
CA SER A 250 -19.88 7.10 5.69
C SER A 250 -21.01 7.85 6.43
N VAL A 251 -20.87 9.16 6.72
CA VAL A 251 -21.77 9.89 7.64
C VAL A 251 -23.22 10.03 7.11
N ASN A 252 -24.15 9.42 7.86
CA ASN A 252 -25.62 9.53 8.03
C ASN A 252 -26.60 10.09 6.95
N LEU A 253 -26.22 10.96 6.01
CA LEU A 253 -27.10 11.28 4.85
C LEU A 253 -26.84 10.32 3.67
N LEU A 254 -25.62 9.77 3.53
CA LEU A 254 -25.22 8.90 2.42
C LEU A 254 -25.57 7.42 2.66
N LYS A 255 -26.83 7.13 3.03
CA LYS A 255 -27.30 5.84 3.56
C LYS A 255 -27.40 4.67 2.55
N LYS A 256 -26.56 4.63 1.53
CA LYS A 256 -26.39 3.43 0.68
C LYS A 256 -24.91 3.25 0.33
N ASP A 257 -24.26 2.39 1.11
CA ASP A 257 -22.91 1.84 0.94
C ASP A 257 -21.80 2.90 0.82
N GLY A 258 -21.00 3.06 1.89
CA GLY A 258 -19.80 3.89 1.89
C GLY A 258 -18.95 3.63 0.63
N LEU A 259 -18.34 4.69 0.07
CA LEU A 259 -17.66 4.65 -1.23
C LEU A 259 -16.60 3.53 -1.32
N MET A 260 -15.99 3.17 -0.18
CA MET A 260 -14.94 2.16 -0.09
C MET A 260 -15.41 0.76 0.33
N ALA A 261 -16.70 0.54 0.56
CA ALA A 261 -17.25 -0.74 1.05
C ALA A 261 -16.58 -1.20 2.37
N THR A 262 -16.44 -0.28 3.33
CA THR A 262 -16.04 -0.59 4.71
C THR A 262 -17.27 -0.74 5.61
N HIS A 263 -17.11 -1.45 6.72
CA HIS A 263 -18.14 -1.65 7.74
C HIS A 263 -17.77 -0.96 9.07
N ASP A 264 -17.02 0.13 9.00
CA ASP A 264 -16.41 0.80 10.15
C ASP A 264 -17.46 1.45 11.07
N GLU A 265 -18.34 2.31 10.55
CA GLU A 265 -19.42 2.91 11.34
C GLU A 265 -20.38 1.84 11.90
N GLU A 266 -20.74 0.84 11.09
CA GLU A 266 -21.59 -0.29 11.50
C GLU A 266 -20.96 -1.06 12.67
N THR A 267 -19.67 -1.36 12.57
CA THR A 267 -18.90 -2.05 13.62
C THR A 267 -18.79 -1.21 14.89
N SER A 268 -18.53 0.09 14.75
CA SER A 268 -18.47 1.02 15.90
C SER A 268 -19.81 1.06 16.63
N ASN A 269 -20.91 1.16 15.88
CA ASN A 269 -22.27 1.14 16.41
C ASN A 269 -22.61 -0.21 17.06
N TYR A 270 -22.17 -1.33 16.48
CA TYR A 270 -22.40 -2.68 17.02
C TYR A 270 -21.81 -2.87 18.42
N PHE A 271 -20.65 -2.26 18.69
CA PHE A 271 -19.97 -2.32 19.99
C PHE A 271 -20.35 -1.17 20.93
N HIS A 272 -21.15 -0.20 20.48
CA HIS A 272 -21.57 0.92 21.31
C HIS A 272 -22.34 0.43 22.55
N GLY A 273 -21.94 0.91 23.73
CA GLY A 273 -22.54 0.50 25.01
C GLY A 273 -22.14 -0.90 25.51
N THR A 274 -21.18 -1.57 24.85
CA THR A 274 -20.61 -2.84 25.32
C THR A 274 -19.24 -2.66 25.97
N GLU A 275 -18.68 -3.75 26.53
CA GLU A 275 -17.33 -3.76 27.10
C GLU A 275 -16.20 -3.78 26.04
N VAL A 276 -16.54 -3.93 24.76
CA VAL A 276 -15.58 -3.82 23.64
C VAL A 276 -15.35 -2.34 23.34
N ASN A 277 -14.08 -1.91 23.34
CA ASN A 277 -13.71 -0.52 23.08
C ASN A 277 -13.28 -0.36 21.62
N CYS A 278 -14.25 -0.08 20.75
CA CYS A 278 -14.02 0.19 19.34
C CYS A 278 -13.88 1.70 19.09
N VAL A 279 -12.80 2.10 18.42
CA VAL A 279 -12.50 3.48 18.07
C VAL A 279 -12.34 3.60 16.57
N LEU A 280 -13.14 4.49 15.98
CA LEU A 280 -12.96 4.95 14.61
C LEU A 280 -11.73 5.86 14.55
N CYS A 281 -10.76 5.47 13.72
CA CYS A 281 -9.43 6.04 13.68
C CYS A 281 -9.24 6.75 12.34
N PRO A 282 -9.29 8.10 12.31
CA PRO A 282 -9.09 8.85 11.08
C PRO A 282 -7.61 8.96 10.73
N ARG A 283 -7.31 9.01 9.43
CA ARG A 283 -5.95 9.21 8.94
C ARG A 283 -5.79 10.60 8.33
N ASN A 284 -5.02 11.44 8.99
CA ASN A 284 -4.57 12.72 8.44
C ASN A 284 -3.14 12.53 7.89
N PRO A 285 -2.87 12.77 6.60
CA PRO A 285 -1.53 12.66 6.04
C PRO A 285 -0.68 13.89 6.33
N ASP A 286 0.62 13.73 6.14
CA ASP A 286 1.60 14.77 6.43
C ASP A 286 1.81 15.80 5.29
N ASP A 287 1.51 15.47 4.03
CA ASP A 287 1.82 16.32 2.86
C ASP A 287 0.58 16.83 2.11
N GLY A 288 -0.30 17.56 2.81
CA GLY A 288 -1.27 18.40 2.12
C GLY A 288 -0.65 19.73 1.70
N ARG A 289 -0.50 19.94 0.40
CA ARG A 289 -0.16 21.26 -0.15
C ARG A 289 -1.40 22.15 -0.03
N SER A 290 -1.29 23.43 0.34
CA SER A 290 -2.43 24.35 0.49
C SER A 290 -3.49 23.96 1.55
N ILE A 291 -4.00 24.95 2.29
CA ILE A 291 -5.08 24.78 3.28
C ILE A 291 -6.35 24.18 2.63
N ILE A 292 -6.61 24.49 1.36
CA ILE A 292 -7.78 24.02 0.60
C ILE A 292 -7.65 22.52 0.26
N GLN A 293 -6.44 22.08 -0.10
CA GLN A 293 -6.18 20.67 -0.39
C GLN A 293 -6.13 19.83 0.89
N ASN A 294 -5.78 20.39 2.07
CA ASN A 294 -5.79 19.67 3.34
C ASN A 294 -7.17 19.09 3.73
N ILE A 295 -8.27 19.78 3.40
CA ILE A 295 -9.64 19.32 3.69
C ILE A 295 -10.03 18.15 2.78
N GLU A 296 -9.71 18.23 1.49
CA GLU A 296 -9.90 17.11 0.56
C GLU A 296 -8.97 15.93 0.91
N ILE A 297 -7.73 16.21 1.30
CA ILE A 297 -6.64 15.24 1.53
C ILE A 297 -6.79 14.49 2.87
N GLY A 298 -7.38 15.12 3.89
CA GLY A 298 -7.69 14.51 5.19
C GLY A 298 -8.74 13.39 5.16
N THR A 299 -9.35 13.13 4.00
CA THR A 299 -10.25 12.00 3.74
C THR A 299 -9.66 10.97 2.76
N MET A 300 -8.44 11.18 2.24
CA MET A 300 -7.88 10.36 1.15
C MET A 300 -7.07 9.16 1.62
N PHE A 301 -6.35 9.26 2.74
CA PHE A 301 -5.47 8.20 3.23
C PHE A 301 -6.13 7.36 4.30
N THR A 302 -5.65 6.13 4.47
CA THR A 302 -6.28 5.15 5.35
C THR A 302 -5.32 4.62 6.40
N HIS A 303 -5.90 4.10 7.49
CA HIS A 303 -5.17 3.17 8.33
C HIS A 303 -5.32 1.76 7.77
N HIS A 304 -4.26 1.27 7.11
CA HIS A 304 -4.33 0.04 6.32
C HIS A 304 -3.70 -1.19 7.01
N GLN A 305 -3.25 -1.04 8.26
CA GLN A 305 -2.71 -2.12 9.09
C GLN A 305 -3.81 -3.13 9.46
N LYS A 306 -3.58 -4.42 9.16
CA LYS A 306 -4.39 -5.55 9.65
C LYS A 306 -3.66 -6.28 10.75
N ILE A 307 -4.11 -6.12 11.99
CA ILE A 307 -3.41 -6.62 13.19
C ILE A 307 -4.40 -7.32 14.12
N VAL A 308 -4.00 -8.46 14.66
CA VAL A 308 -4.60 -9.06 15.87
C VAL A 308 -3.48 -9.34 16.87
N VAL A 309 -3.58 -8.84 18.09
CA VAL A 309 -2.64 -9.13 19.19
C VAL A 309 -3.40 -9.72 20.37
N VAL A 310 -2.94 -10.84 20.88
CA VAL A 310 -3.53 -11.50 22.05
C VAL A 310 -2.47 -11.96 23.04
N ASP A 311 -2.88 -12.14 24.30
CA ASP A 311 -2.15 -12.99 25.23
C ASP A 311 -2.50 -14.48 25.01
N SER A 312 -1.50 -15.34 24.94
CA SER A 312 -1.63 -16.78 24.69
C SER A 312 -0.86 -17.60 25.71
N GLU A 313 -1.19 -18.89 25.83
CA GLU A 313 -0.52 -19.82 26.74
C GLU A 313 0.93 -20.10 26.32
N MET A 314 1.75 -20.50 27.29
CA MET A 314 3.14 -20.85 27.01
C MET A 314 3.24 -22.15 26.19
N PRO A 315 4.17 -22.26 25.22
CA PRO A 315 4.30 -23.46 24.39
C PRO A 315 4.62 -24.74 25.17
N ASN A 316 5.16 -24.62 26.39
CA ASN A 316 5.50 -25.75 27.27
C ASN A 316 4.33 -26.26 28.12
N GLY A 317 3.10 -25.79 27.87
CA GLY A 317 1.89 -26.19 28.59
C GLY A 317 1.75 -25.57 29.99
N ASN A 318 2.60 -24.60 30.38
CA ASN A 318 2.40 -23.86 31.62
C ASN A 318 1.20 -22.91 31.49
N THR A 319 0.13 -23.21 32.21
CA THR A 319 -1.14 -22.46 32.18
C THR A 319 -1.15 -21.24 33.10
N SER A 320 -0.19 -21.12 34.02
CA SER A 320 -0.08 -19.97 34.95
C SER A 320 0.68 -18.78 34.35
N ARG A 321 1.44 -19.02 33.27
CA ARG A 321 2.15 -17.97 32.52
C ARG A 321 1.64 -17.85 31.11
N ARG A 322 1.74 -16.65 30.56
CA ARG A 322 1.26 -16.28 29.23
C ARG A 322 2.30 -15.47 28.48
N ARG A 323 2.14 -15.36 27.18
CA ARG A 323 3.01 -14.62 26.26
C ARG A 323 2.17 -13.85 25.26
N ILE A 324 2.78 -12.98 24.48
CA ILE A 324 2.11 -12.28 23.40
C ILE A 324 2.24 -13.06 22.10
N VAL A 325 1.15 -13.10 21.33
CA VAL A 325 1.06 -13.59 19.96
C VAL A 325 0.43 -12.51 19.11
N SER A 326 0.97 -12.28 17.92
CA SER A 326 0.49 -11.23 17.02
C SER A 326 0.31 -11.75 15.61
N PHE A 327 -0.68 -11.25 14.89
CA PHE A 327 -0.97 -11.57 13.50
C PHE A 327 -0.83 -10.31 12.66
N VAL A 328 -0.18 -10.43 11.50
CA VAL A 328 -0.01 -9.34 10.52
C VAL A 328 -0.07 -9.92 9.10
N GLY A 329 -0.59 -9.16 8.14
CA GLY A 329 -0.67 -9.58 6.73
C GLY A 329 -1.64 -8.75 5.90
N GLY A 330 -2.16 -9.33 4.82
CA GLY A 330 -3.12 -8.68 3.92
C GLY A 330 -4.59 -8.88 4.31
N ILE A 331 -4.90 -9.93 5.08
CA ILE A 331 -6.28 -10.33 5.42
C ILE A 331 -6.86 -9.47 6.56
N ASP A 332 -7.88 -8.66 6.25
CA ASP A 332 -8.77 -8.01 7.23
C ASP A 332 -9.80 -9.02 7.77
N LEU A 333 -10.34 -8.75 8.97
CA LEU A 333 -11.45 -9.53 9.55
C LEU A 333 -12.79 -8.96 9.08
N CYS A 334 -13.05 -9.04 7.77
CA CYS A 334 -14.30 -8.60 7.16
C CYS A 334 -14.80 -9.56 6.06
N ASP A 335 -15.94 -9.21 5.46
CA ASP A 335 -16.60 -9.90 4.36
C ASP A 335 -15.71 -10.12 3.13
N GLY A 336 -15.97 -11.18 2.38
CA GLY A 336 -15.27 -11.55 1.14
C GLY A 336 -13.89 -12.19 1.31
N ARG A 337 -13.26 -12.04 2.49
CA ARG A 337 -11.87 -12.47 2.75
C ARG A 337 -11.74 -13.96 3.05
N TYR A 338 -12.82 -14.63 3.47
CA TYR A 338 -12.78 -16.08 3.64
C TYR A 338 -12.67 -16.76 2.28
N ASP A 339 -11.56 -17.44 2.04
CA ASP A 339 -11.40 -18.30 0.88
C ASP A 339 -10.39 -19.42 1.16
N THR A 340 -10.23 -20.29 0.16
CA THR A 340 -9.32 -21.42 0.14
C THR A 340 -8.63 -21.48 -1.21
N GLN A 341 -7.59 -22.31 -1.31
CA GLN A 341 -6.82 -22.53 -2.53
C GLN A 341 -7.63 -23.04 -3.73
N PHE A 342 -8.90 -23.45 -3.54
CA PHE A 342 -9.79 -23.81 -4.63
C PHE A 342 -10.38 -22.60 -5.36
N HIS A 343 -10.48 -21.45 -4.68
CA HIS A 343 -10.98 -20.18 -5.23
C HIS A 343 -12.20 -20.32 -6.13
N SER A 344 -13.23 -21.01 -5.62
CA SER A 344 -14.44 -21.32 -6.37
C SER A 344 -15.19 -20.06 -6.78
N LEU A 345 -15.66 -20.02 -8.02
CA LEU A 345 -16.47 -18.93 -8.55
C LEU A 345 -17.95 -19.14 -8.26
N PHE A 346 -18.41 -20.40 -8.30
CA PHE A 346 -19.83 -20.74 -8.25
C PHE A 346 -20.20 -21.85 -7.26
N ARG A 347 -19.26 -22.73 -6.90
CA ARG A 347 -19.52 -23.98 -6.18
C ARG A 347 -19.62 -23.85 -4.66
N THR A 348 -19.40 -22.65 -4.14
CA THR A 348 -19.44 -22.32 -2.71
C THR A 348 -20.55 -21.34 -2.36
N LEU A 349 -21.36 -20.94 -3.36
CA LEU A 349 -22.43 -19.96 -3.26
C LEU A 349 -23.64 -20.44 -2.43
N ASP A 350 -23.75 -21.74 -2.20
CA ASP A 350 -24.75 -22.38 -1.32
C ASP A 350 -24.15 -22.93 -0.02
N THR A 351 -22.87 -22.65 0.23
CA THR A 351 -22.14 -23.10 1.43
C THR A 351 -21.41 -21.94 2.09
N ALA A 352 -20.07 -21.94 2.08
CA ALA A 352 -19.24 -21.00 2.86
C ALA A 352 -19.39 -19.53 2.44
N HIS A 353 -19.93 -19.24 1.25
CA HIS A 353 -20.07 -17.90 0.70
C HIS A 353 -21.51 -17.49 0.44
N HIS A 354 -22.51 -18.25 0.92
CA HIS A 354 -23.91 -17.89 0.75
C HIS A 354 -24.24 -16.54 1.41
N ASP A 355 -23.83 -16.40 2.67
CA ASP A 355 -24.00 -15.19 3.48
C ASP A 355 -22.76 -14.27 3.45
N ASP A 356 -21.82 -14.55 2.56
CA ASP A 356 -20.56 -13.80 2.39
C ASP A 356 -20.18 -13.69 0.91
N PHE A 357 -21.16 -13.33 0.08
CA PHE A 357 -20.98 -13.14 -1.35
C PHE A 357 -20.31 -11.79 -1.62
N HIS A 358 -19.05 -11.83 -2.05
CA HIS A 358 -18.30 -10.64 -2.45
C HIS A 358 -18.07 -10.60 -3.96
N GLN A 359 -18.43 -9.47 -4.58
CA GLN A 359 -18.16 -9.19 -5.99
C GLN A 359 -18.24 -7.68 -6.25
N ALA A 360 -17.10 -7.00 -6.21
CA ALA A 360 -17.03 -5.54 -6.34
C ALA A 360 -16.79 -5.05 -7.78
N ASN A 361 -16.63 -5.96 -8.75
CA ASN A 361 -16.30 -5.59 -10.13
C ASN A 361 -17.52 -5.40 -11.03
N TYR A 362 -18.72 -5.78 -10.56
CA TYR A 362 -19.93 -5.72 -11.36
C TYR A 362 -21.05 -4.95 -10.67
N LYS A 363 -21.67 -4.04 -11.41
CA LYS A 363 -22.79 -3.24 -10.90
C LYS A 363 -23.98 -4.14 -10.54
N GLY A 364 -24.45 -4.01 -9.31
CA GLY A 364 -25.63 -4.73 -8.82
C GLY A 364 -25.42 -6.24 -8.64
N ALA A 365 -24.16 -6.68 -8.49
CA ALA A 365 -23.82 -8.05 -8.11
C ALA A 365 -24.43 -8.41 -6.75
N ASN A 366 -25.02 -9.60 -6.67
CA ASN A 366 -25.54 -10.15 -5.42
C ASN A 366 -25.79 -11.65 -5.58
N ILE A 367 -25.87 -12.36 -4.45
CA ILE A 367 -26.05 -13.81 -4.42
C ILE A 367 -27.30 -14.28 -5.18
N SER A 368 -28.41 -13.53 -5.12
CA SER A 368 -29.66 -13.91 -5.80
C SER A 368 -29.57 -13.90 -7.32
N LYS A 369 -28.59 -13.16 -7.89
CA LYS A 369 -28.26 -13.15 -9.32
C LYS A 369 -27.15 -14.14 -9.69
N GLY A 370 -26.54 -14.81 -8.71
CA GLY A 370 -25.55 -15.87 -8.88
C GLY A 370 -24.11 -15.37 -9.05
N GLY A 371 -23.21 -16.29 -9.36
CA GLY A 371 -21.79 -15.97 -9.54
C GLY A 371 -21.44 -15.31 -10.89
N PRO A 372 -20.15 -15.09 -11.15
CA PRO A 372 -19.05 -15.50 -10.28
C PRO A 372 -18.92 -14.57 -9.05
N ARG A 373 -18.71 -15.13 -7.86
CA ARG A 373 -18.08 -14.33 -6.78
C ARG A 373 -16.68 -13.94 -7.19
N GLU A 374 -16.08 -12.96 -6.53
CA GLU A 374 -14.66 -12.64 -6.67
C GLU A 374 -13.86 -13.44 -5.63
N PRO A 375 -13.15 -14.53 -5.99
CA PRO A 375 -12.31 -15.25 -5.04
C PRO A 375 -11.17 -14.39 -4.51
N TRP A 376 -10.69 -14.68 -3.31
CA TRP A 376 -9.75 -13.83 -2.58
C TRP A 376 -8.46 -14.58 -2.25
N HIS A 377 -7.42 -14.36 -3.06
CA HIS A 377 -6.08 -14.88 -2.81
C HIS A 377 -5.27 -13.89 -1.96
N ASP A 378 -4.84 -14.32 -0.78
CA ASP A 378 -4.14 -13.43 0.15
C ASP A 378 -3.22 -14.19 1.12
N ILE A 379 -2.32 -13.46 1.77
CA ILE A 379 -1.29 -14.01 2.62
C ILE A 379 -1.28 -13.30 3.97
N HIS A 380 -1.14 -14.09 5.04
CA HIS A 380 -1.06 -13.59 6.42
C HIS A 380 -0.01 -14.35 7.22
N CYS A 381 0.37 -13.85 8.39
CA CYS A 381 1.26 -14.59 9.28
C CYS A 381 0.92 -14.42 10.76
N LYS A 382 1.35 -15.40 11.56
CA LYS A 382 1.39 -15.33 13.03
C LYS A 382 2.83 -15.25 13.49
N LEU A 383 3.08 -14.31 14.39
CA LEU A 383 4.37 -14.00 15.01
C LEU A 383 4.34 -14.40 16.48
N GLU A 384 5.37 -15.15 16.87
CA GLU A 384 5.60 -15.58 18.24
C GLU A 384 7.03 -15.26 18.66
N GLY A 385 7.24 -14.98 19.95
CA GLY A 385 8.52 -14.53 20.49
C GLY A 385 8.61 -13.01 20.56
N PRO A 386 9.82 -12.42 20.66
CA PRO A 386 9.96 -10.99 20.93
C PRO A 386 9.36 -10.09 19.82
N ALA A 387 9.28 -10.56 18.57
CA ALA A 387 8.68 -9.78 17.48
C ALA A 387 7.16 -9.55 17.66
N ALA A 388 6.47 -10.42 18.40
CA ALA A 388 5.05 -10.22 18.71
C ALA A 388 4.83 -8.97 19.56
N TRP A 389 5.78 -8.65 20.46
CA TRP A 389 5.77 -7.44 21.27
C TRP A 389 6.00 -6.17 20.46
N ASP A 390 6.77 -6.22 19.37
CA ASP A 390 6.96 -5.06 18.50
C ASP A 390 5.64 -4.67 17.80
N VAL A 391 4.83 -5.65 17.40
CA VAL A 391 3.48 -5.43 16.87
C VAL A 391 2.52 -4.88 17.95
N LEU A 392 2.60 -5.41 19.18
CA LEU A 392 1.86 -4.87 20.31
C LEU A 392 2.24 -3.42 20.58
N TYR A 393 3.53 -3.10 20.59
CA TYR A 393 4.01 -1.74 20.80
C TYR A 393 3.53 -0.79 19.71
N ASN A 394 3.50 -1.22 18.44
CA ASN A 394 2.86 -0.44 17.37
C ASN A 394 1.40 -0.12 17.68
N PHE A 395 0.61 -1.10 18.14
CA PHE A 395 -0.78 -0.86 18.56
C PHE A 395 -0.85 0.16 19.70
N GLU A 396 -0.02 0.00 20.73
CA GLU A 396 0.00 0.92 21.87
C GLU A 396 0.38 2.35 21.47
N GLN A 397 1.36 2.52 20.57
CA GLN A 397 1.74 3.84 20.06
C GLN A 397 0.58 4.52 19.35
N ARG A 398 -0.19 3.76 18.54
CA ARG A 398 -1.37 4.26 17.85
C ARG A 398 -2.52 4.55 18.81
N TRP A 399 -2.77 3.67 19.77
CA TRP A 399 -3.81 3.88 20.78
C TRP A 399 -3.55 5.12 21.64
N ARG A 400 -2.30 5.34 22.08
CA ARG A 400 -1.94 6.56 22.83
C ARG A 400 -2.13 7.83 21.99
N LYS A 401 -1.99 7.74 20.67
CA LYS A 401 -2.15 8.87 19.76
C LYS A 401 -3.61 9.13 19.37
N GLN A 402 -4.39 8.07 19.13
CA GLN A 402 -5.70 8.15 18.45
C GLN A 402 -6.81 7.29 19.09
N GLY A 403 -6.53 6.50 20.12
CA GLY A 403 -7.48 5.58 20.78
C GLY A 403 -8.37 6.22 21.84
N GLY A 404 -8.16 7.50 22.17
CA GLY A 404 -8.98 8.24 23.12
C GLY A 404 -8.65 7.92 24.58
N LYS A 405 -9.35 6.96 25.19
CA LYS A 405 -9.24 6.66 26.64
C LYS A 405 -7.95 5.90 26.97
N ASP A 406 -7.39 6.15 28.15
CA ASP A 406 -6.25 5.37 28.65
C ASP A 406 -6.70 4.01 29.17
N LEU A 407 -6.72 3.02 28.26
CA LEU A 407 -7.24 1.67 28.48
C LEU A 407 -6.21 0.58 28.18
N LEU A 408 -4.98 0.95 27.87
CA LEU A 408 -3.92 -0.02 27.65
C LEU A 408 -3.56 -0.73 28.96
N LEU A 409 -3.26 -2.02 28.88
CA LEU A 409 -2.77 -2.74 30.04
C LEU A 409 -1.33 -2.33 30.36
N VAL A 410 -1.04 -2.10 31.63
CA VAL A 410 0.33 -1.85 32.10
C VAL A 410 1.04 -3.20 32.25
N LEU A 411 1.65 -3.68 31.17
CA LEU A 411 2.27 -5.01 31.12
C LEU A 411 3.38 -5.21 32.16
N GLN A 412 4.01 -4.13 32.65
CA GLN A 412 4.98 -4.18 33.75
C GLN A 412 4.35 -4.73 35.04
N GLU A 413 3.09 -4.41 35.32
CA GLU A 413 2.37 -4.90 36.50
C GLU A 413 1.94 -6.36 36.34
N LEU A 414 1.81 -6.82 35.09
CA LEU A 414 1.43 -8.18 34.74
C LEU A 414 2.61 -9.12 34.50
N GLN A 415 3.85 -8.72 34.76
CA GLN A 415 5.07 -9.52 34.47
C GLN A 415 5.10 -10.92 35.10
N ARG A 416 4.38 -11.10 36.22
CA ARG A 416 4.23 -12.41 36.88
C ARG A 416 3.34 -13.37 36.08
N ILE A 417 2.44 -12.83 35.26
CA ILE A 417 1.48 -13.56 34.44
C ILE A 417 1.93 -13.58 32.98
N ILE A 418 2.11 -12.41 32.36
CA ILE A 418 2.59 -12.25 30.99
C ILE A 418 4.11 -12.08 31.03
N ILE A 419 4.84 -13.00 30.38
CA ILE A 419 6.30 -12.97 30.36
C ILE A 419 6.82 -11.76 29.56
N PRO A 420 7.97 -11.16 29.92
CA PRO A 420 8.60 -10.13 29.10
C PRO A 420 8.96 -10.68 27.69
N PRO A 421 9.29 -9.82 26.70
CA PRO A 421 9.67 -10.29 25.37
C PRO A 421 10.75 -11.37 25.44
N SER A 422 10.37 -12.61 25.12
CA SER A 422 11.21 -13.80 25.33
C SER A 422 11.18 -14.70 24.10
N PRO A 423 12.31 -15.38 23.79
CA PRO A 423 12.34 -16.43 22.78
C PRO A 423 11.30 -17.54 23.03
N VAL A 424 10.73 -18.07 21.95
CA VAL A 424 9.85 -19.26 21.97
C VAL A 424 10.53 -20.52 21.43
N THR A 425 11.74 -20.37 20.88
CA THR A 425 12.60 -21.44 20.38
C THR A 425 13.98 -21.34 21.04
N TYR A 426 14.67 -22.48 21.14
CA TYR A 426 16.07 -22.49 21.56
C TYR A 426 16.97 -21.93 20.44
N PRO A 427 18.13 -21.31 20.77
CA PRO A 427 19.01 -20.75 19.74
C PRO A 427 19.52 -21.76 18.71
N ASP A 428 19.64 -23.03 19.09
CA ASP A 428 20.07 -24.17 18.26
C ASP A 428 18.91 -24.94 17.61
N ASP A 429 17.66 -24.50 17.81
CA ASP A 429 16.51 -25.03 17.10
C ASP A 429 16.57 -24.60 15.62
N HIS A 430 16.65 -25.58 14.71
CA HIS A 430 16.71 -25.33 13.28
C HIS A 430 15.44 -24.65 12.74
N GLU A 431 14.31 -24.78 13.44
CA GLU A 431 13.05 -24.12 13.09
C GLU A 431 12.94 -22.70 13.65
N THR A 432 13.95 -22.19 14.38
CA THR A 432 13.95 -20.81 14.89
C THR A 432 13.88 -19.79 13.77
N TRP A 433 13.36 -18.61 14.07
CA TRP A 433 13.27 -17.48 13.15
C TRP A 433 13.95 -16.25 13.72
N ASN A 434 14.58 -15.50 12.82
CA ASN A 434 14.91 -14.10 13.03
C ASN A 434 13.88 -13.25 12.29
N VAL A 435 13.26 -12.31 12.99
CA VAL A 435 12.14 -11.51 12.50
C VAL A 435 12.39 -10.04 12.81
N GLN A 436 12.06 -9.16 11.88
CA GLN A 436 12.10 -7.72 12.08
C GLN A 436 10.76 -7.12 11.63
N VAL A 437 10.20 -6.22 12.44
CA VAL A 437 8.95 -5.52 12.12
C VAL A 437 9.28 -4.21 11.42
N PHE A 438 8.52 -3.87 10.40
CA PHE A 438 8.67 -2.68 9.58
C PHE A 438 7.33 -1.96 9.45
N ARG A 439 7.35 -0.65 9.24
CA ARG A 439 6.14 0.17 9.08
C ARG A 439 6.27 1.24 8.01
N SER A 440 5.10 1.69 7.58
CA SER A 440 4.90 3.01 7.02
C SER A 440 3.96 3.73 7.98
N ILE A 441 4.43 4.70 8.74
CA ILE A 441 3.61 5.45 9.71
C ILE A 441 4.32 6.76 10.08
N ASP A 442 3.60 7.77 10.53
CA ASP A 442 4.19 9.03 10.98
C ASP A 442 3.78 9.42 12.41
N GLY A 443 4.39 10.48 12.93
CA GLY A 443 4.09 11.05 14.25
C GLY A 443 2.65 11.58 14.43
N GLY A 444 1.90 11.71 13.33
CA GLY A 444 0.47 12.03 13.35
C GLY A 444 -0.37 10.84 13.76
N ALA A 445 0.09 9.62 13.46
CA ALA A 445 -0.59 8.36 13.75
C ALA A 445 0.01 7.56 14.92
N ALA A 446 1.28 7.80 15.28
CA ALA A 446 1.96 7.06 16.35
C ALA A 446 2.64 8.00 17.35
N PHE A 447 2.44 7.72 18.64
CA PHE A 447 3.11 8.41 19.73
C PHE A 447 4.51 7.82 20.02
N GLY A 448 5.43 8.64 20.53
CA GLY A 448 6.69 8.17 21.12
C GLY A 448 7.83 7.94 20.13
N PHE A 449 7.82 8.61 18.97
CA PHE A 449 9.01 8.69 18.12
C PHE A 449 10.07 9.62 18.73
N PRO A 450 11.37 9.37 18.49
CA PRO A 450 12.44 10.28 18.89
C PRO A 450 12.26 11.67 18.25
N GLU A 451 12.42 12.73 19.06
CA GLU A 451 12.30 14.12 18.58
C GLU A 451 13.65 14.70 18.12
N ALA A 452 14.76 14.21 18.66
CA ALA A 452 16.10 14.66 18.29
C ALA A 452 16.47 14.12 16.89
N PRO A 453 16.96 14.96 15.96
CA PRO A 453 17.29 14.53 14.59
C PRO A 453 18.32 13.40 14.51
N GLU A 454 19.27 13.36 15.43
CA GLU A 454 20.29 12.32 15.49
C GLU A 454 19.65 10.96 15.81
N ASP A 455 18.82 10.89 16.85
CA ASP A 455 18.10 9.68 17.25
C ASP A 455 17.10 9.22 16.18
N ALA A 456 16.42 10.18 15.54
CA ALA A 456 15.53 9.96 14.41
C ALA A 456 16.28 9.31 13.23
N SER A 457 17.38 9.91 12.80
CA SER A 457 18.24 9.40 11.72
C SER A 457 18.81 8.02 12.06
N MET A 458 19.24 7.78 13.30
CA MET A 458 19.73 6.47 13.75
C MET A 458 18.64 5.38 13.71
N SER A 459 17.39 5.78 13.86
CA SER A 459 16.20 4.92 13.74
C SER A 459 15.66 4.83 12.30
N GLY A 460 16.33 5.49 11.33
CA GLY A 460 15.90 5.58 9.92
C GLY A 460 14.64 6.39 9.69
N LEU A 461 14.24 7.20 10.67
CA LEU A 461 13.12 8.10 10.54
C LEU A 461 13.55 9.33 9.73
N VAL A 462 12.65 9.83 8.88
CA VAL A 462 12.89 11.00 8.03
C VAL A 462 11.93 12.12 8.37
N SER A 463 12.37 13.36 8.22
CA SER A 463 11.49 14.52 8.42
C SER A 463 10.48 14.63 7.28
N GLY A 464 9.22 14.76 7.66
CA GLY A 464 8.12 15.14 6.79
C GLY A 464 7.90 16.65 6.76
N LYS A 465 6.68 17.07 6.39
CA LYS A 465 6.26 18.47 6.50
C LYS A 465 5.98 18.85 7.94
N ASP A 466 5.08 18.11 8.59
CA ASP A 466 4.61 18.42 9.94
C ASP A 466 4.99 17.33 10.95
N ASN A 467 5.30 16.11 10.47
CA ASN A 467 5.58 14.94 11.30
C ASN A 467 6.88 14.23 10.90
N ILE A 468 7.43 13.49 11.84
CA ILE A 468 8.47 12.49 11.60
C ILE A 468 7.86 11.24 10.96
N ILE A 469 8.58 10.62 10.01
CA ILE A 469 8.07 9.53 9.16
C ILE A 469 8.93 8.28 9.35
N ASP A 470 8.28 7.17 9.67
CA ASP A 470 8.82 5.80 9.56
C ASP A 470 8.45 5.24 8.18
N ARG A 471 9.46 4.92 7.38
CA ARG A 471 9.34 4.34 6.03
C ARG A 471 10.09 3.01 5.91
N SER A 472 10.30 2.34 7.04
CA SER A 472 11.12 1.14 7.14
C SER A 472 10.63 -0.03 6.29
N ILE A 473 9.36 -0.06 5.86
CA ILE A 473 8.87 -1.04 4.88
C ILE A 473 9.60 -0.87 3.55
N GLN A 474 9.62 0.33 2.97
CA GLN A 474 10.30 0.58 1.70
C GLN A 474 11.79 0.21 1.81
N ASP A 475 12.42 0.58 2.92
CA ASP A 475 13.82 0.31 3.16
C ASP A 475 14.10 -1.21 3.25
N ALA A 476 13.22 -1.97 3.92
CA ALA A 476 13.31 -3.43 3.98
C ALA A 476 13.18 -4.08 2.59
N TYR A 477 12.27 -3.59 1.74
CA TYR A 477 12.14 -4.04 0.35
C TYR A 477 13.41 -3.76 -0.45
N ILE A 478 13.96 -2.54 -0.38
CA ILE A 478 15.21 -2.16 -1.06
C ILE A 478 16.34 -3.11 -0.64
N HIS A 479 16.56 -3.28 0.66
CA HIS A 479 17.62 -4.17 1.18
C HIS A 479 17.42 -5.63 0.78
N ALA A 480 16.18 -6.11 0.71
CA ALA A 480 15.86 -7.47 0.27
C ALA A 480 16.17 -7.68 -1.21
N ILE A 481 15.83 -6.72 -2.07
CA ILE A 481 16.14 -6.76 -3.50
C ILE A 481 17.65 -6.68 -3.72
N ARG A 482 18.34 -5.74 -3.06
CA ARG A 482 19.79 -5.54 -3.21
C ARG A 482 20.61 -6.78 -2.85
N ARG A 483 20.22 -7.51 -1.81
CA ARG A 483 20.91 -8.76 -1.42
C ARG A 483 20.55 -9.97 -2.28
N ALA A 484 19.44 -9.93 -3.02
CA ALA A 484 18.97 -11.06 -3.82
C ALA A 484 20.05 -11.55 -4.80
N ASN A 485 20.19 -12.87 -4.87
CA ASN A 485 21.23 -13.54 -5.65
C ASN A 485 20.69 -14.51 -6.70
N LYS A 486 19.54 -15.16 -6.45
CA LYS A 486 18.99 -16.24 -7.28
C LYS A 486 17.67 -15.83 -7.93
N PHE A 487 16.67 -15.47 -7.13
CA PHE A 487 15.38 -15.07 -7.65
C PHE A 487 14.57 -14.24 -6.65
N ILE A 488 13.56 -13.55 -7.17
CA ILE A 488 12.55 -12.85 -6.39
C ILE A 488 11.17 -13.30 -6.87
N TYR A 489 10.29 -13.65 -5.93
CA TYR A 489 8.88 -13.95 -6.18
C TYR A 489 8.02 -12.95 -5.40
N ILE A 490 7.14 -12.22 -6.10
CA ILE A 490 6.28 -11.18 -5.52
C ILE A 490 4.83 -11.53 -5.82
N GLU A 491 3.98 -11.42 -4.81
CA GLU A 491 2.53 -11.36 -4.97
C GLU A 491 2.07 -10.03 -4.38
N ASN A 492 1.49 -9.15 -5.19
CA ASN A 492 1.07 -7.83 -4.73
C ASN A 492 -0.18 -7.31 -5.44
N GLN A 493 -1.10 -6.72 -4.69
CA GLN A 493 -2.30 -6.07 -5.23
C GLN A 493 -1.98 -4.95 -6.23
N TYR A 494 -0.87 -4.22 -6.02
CA TYR A 494 -0.44 -3.16 -6.92
C TYR A 494 1.02 -3.35 -7.29
N PHE A 495 1.36 -2.97 -8.52
CA PHE A 495 2.75 -2.90 -8.95
C PHE A 495 2.96 -1.66 -9.82
N LEU A 496 3.20 -0.52 -9.16
CA LEU A 496 3.49 0.75 -9.83
C LEU A 496 4.46 1.57 -8.99
N GLY A 497 5.35 2.35 -9.60
CA GLY A 497 6.28 3.20 -8.87
C GLY A 497 7.54 3.57 -9.65
N SER A 498 8.48 4.19 -8.93
CA SER A 498 9.71 4.74 -9.49
C SER A 498 9.47 5.69 -10.67
N SER A 499 8.44 6.55 -10.55
CA SER A 499 7.99 7.42 -11.65
C SER A 499 9.05 8.39 -12.15
N PHE A 500 10.06 8.70 -11.31
CA PHE A 500 11.22 9.50 -11.70
C PHE A 500 12.07 8.87 -12.83
N SER A 501 11.89 7.59 -13.13
CA SER A 501 12.57 6.85 -14.20
C SER A 501 11.64 6.42 -15.33
N TRP A 502 10.38 6.88 -15.35
CA TRP A 502 9.50 6.62 -16.48
C TRP A 502 9.98 7.38 -17.74
N TYR A 503 9.59 6.87 -18.90
CA TYR A 503 9.97 7.40 -20.21
C TYR A 503 8.79 8.10 -20.90
N SER A 504 7.89 8.72 -20.12
CA SER A 504 6.64 9.26 -20.64
C SER A 504 6.88 10.48 -21.52
N LYS A 505 6.12 10.60 -22.60
CA LYS A 505 6.12 11.79 -23.48
C LYS A 505 4.82 12.60 -23.38
N ASP A 506 3.79 11.96 -22.85
CA ASP A 506 2.41 12.41 -22.76
C ASP A 506 2.06 13.01 -21.39
N ILE A 507 2.90 12.81 -20.37
CA ILE A 507 2.73 13.36 -19.02
C ILE A 507 4.04 13.89 -18.45
N ASN A 508 3.94 14.75 -17.44
CA ASN A 508 5.08 15.17 -16.64
C ASN A 508 5.35 14.15 -15.51
N ASP A 509 6.30 13.24 -15.73
CA ASP A 509 6.67 12.19 -14.77
C ASP A 509 7.07 12.72 -13.38
N ALA A 510 7.71 13.90 -13.33
CA ALA A 510 8.06 14.56 -12.06
C ALA A 510 6.83 15.00 -11.26
N GLY A 511 5.71 15.26 -11.94
CA GLY A 511 4.43 15.61 -11.34
C GLY A 511 3.65 14.42 -10.76
N VAL A 512 4.02 13.18 -11.12
CA VAL A 512 3.33 11.96 -10.65
C VAL A 512 3.60 11.69 -9.18
N GLY A 513 4.84 11.88 -8.73
CA GLY A 513 5.22 11.76 -7.32
C GLY A 513 5.20 10.35 -6.76
N ALA A 514 5.29 9.30 -7.59
CA ALA A 514 5.45 7.91 -7.14
C ALA A 514 6.93 7.53 -7.04
N LEU A 515 7.62 8.13 -6.07
CA LEU A 515 9.08 8.14 -5.96
C LEU A 515 9.71 6.92 -5.28
N HIS A 516 8.93 5.96 -4.78
CA HIS A 516 9.52 4.77 -4.14
C HIS A 516 10.33 3.91 -5.13
N LEU A 517 11.34 3.20 -4.62
CA LEU A 517 12.40 2.63 -5.45
C LEU A 517 12.18 1.19 -5.91
N ILE A 518 11.14 0.50 -5.42
CA ILE A 518 11.00 -0.96 -5.58
C ILE A 518 11.10 -1.42 -7.05
N PRO A 519 10.31 -0.87 -8.00
CA PRO A 519 10.42 -1.27 -9.41
C PRO A 519 11.83 -1.04 -10.01
N LYS A 520 12.45 0.10 -9.72
CA LYS A 520 13.78 0.43 -10.26
C LYS A 520 14.88 -0.43 -9.65
N GLU A 521 14.83 -0.72 -8.36
CA GLU A 521 15.77 -1.63 -7.69
C GLU A 521 15.67 -3.05 -8.29
N LEU A 522 14.46 -3.52 -8.63
CA LEU A 522 14.26 -4.81 -9.29
C LEU A 522 14.89 -4.84 -10.69
N SER A 523 14.62 -3.84 -11.54
CA SER A 523 15.22 -3.80 -12.88
C SER A 523 16.73 -3.66 -12.82
N LEU A 524 17.27 -2.76 -11.97
CA LEU A 524 18.71 -2.61 -11.78
C LEU A 524 19.38 -3.87 -11.22
N LYS A 525 18.69 -4.62 -10.34
CA LYS A 525 19.17 -5.93 -9.88
C LYS A 525 19.29 -6.89 -11.05
N ILE A 526 18.25 -7.02 -11.89
CA ILE A 526 18.29 -7.89 -13.07
C ILE A 526 19.41 -7.47 -14.03
N VAL A 527 19.52 -6.17 -14.32
CA VAL A 527 20.58 -5.58 -15.16
C VAL A 527 21.96 -5.97 -14.62
N SER A 528 22.20 -5.78 -13.32
CA SER A 528 23.49 -6.14 -12.71
C SER A 528 23.84 -7.62 -12.85
N LYS A 529 22.85 -8.51 -12.85
CA LYS A 529 23.04 -9.97 -13.00
C LYS A 529 23.25 -10.37 -14.46
N ILE A 530 22.57 -9.70 -15.41
CA ILE A 530 22.86 -9.81 -16.84
C ILE A 530 24.29 -9.36 -17.12
N GLU A 531 24.73 -8.26 -16.51
CA GLU A 531 26.04 -7.67 -16.75
C GLU A 531 27.21 -8.60 -16.40
N VAL A 532 27.04 -9.42 -15.36
CA VAL A 532 28.02 -10.40 -14.90
C VAL A 532 27.75 -11.82 -15.40
N GLY A 533 26.65 -12.04 -16.15
CA GLY A 533 26.29 -13.34 -16.70
C GLY A 533 25.80 -14.37 -15.67
N GLU A 534 25.22 -13.93 -14.55
CA GLU A 534 24.72 -14.81 -13.50
C GLU A 534 23.20 -15.04 -13.63
N PRO A 535 22.70 -16.28 -13.47
CA PRO A 535 21.27 -16.56 -13.51
C PRO A 535 20.51 -15.82 -12.41
N PHE A 536 19.48 -15.08 -12.80
CA PHE A 536 18.60 -14.36 -11.89
C PHE A 536 17.22 -14.13 -12.51
N ARG A 537 16.15 -14.37 -11.75
CA ARG A 537 14.78 -14.31 -12.25
C ARG A 537 13.86 -13.55 -11.29
N VAL A 538 12.92 -12.80 -11.84
CA VAL A 538 11.89 -12.09 -11.07
C VAL A 538 10.52 -12.51 -11.60
N TYR A 539 9.68 -12.95 -10.68
CA TYR A 539 8.32 -13.44 -10.92
C TYR A 539 7.36 -12.54 -10.14
N ILE A 540 6.39 -11.93 -10.82
CA ILE A 540 5.45 -10.99 -10.19
C ILE A 540 4.03 -11.45 -10.50
N VAL A 541 3.22 -11.65 -9.46
CA VAL A 541 1.79 -11.93 -9.57
C VAL A 541 1.03 -10.70 -9.06
N VAL A 542 0.18 -10.14 -9.93
CA VAL A 542 -0.71 -9.01 -9.66
C VAL A 542 -2.16 -9.42 -9.94
N PRO A 543 -3.18 -8.73 -9.42
CA PRO A 543 -4.55 -9.01 -9.85
C PRO A 543 -4.69 -8.67 -11.34
N MET A 544 -5.68 -9.27 -12.01
CA MET A 544 -5.91 -8.99 -13.43
C MET A 544 -6.17 -7.48 -13.65
N TRP A 545 -6.98 -6.91 -12.77
CA TRP A 545 -7.10 -5.47 -12.52
C TRP A 545 -7.31 -5.21 -11.02
N PRO A 546 -7.02 -4.00 -10.50
CA PRO A 546 -7.38 -3.61 -9.14
C PRO A 546 -8.90 -3.62 -8.89
N GLU A 547 -9.35 -4.14 -7.74
CA GLU A 547 -10.77 -4.30 -7.41
C GLU A 547 -11.61 -3.03 -7.63
N GLY A 548 -12.72 -3.23 -8.32
CA GLY A 548 -13.68 -2.19 -8.69
C GLY A 548 -14.11 -2.37 -10.15
N TYR A 549 -15.06 -1.55 -10.59
CA TYR A 549 -15.51 -1.58 -11.99
C TYR A 549 -14.32 -1.24 -12.91
N PRO A 550 -13.89 -2.16 -13.79
CA PRO A 550 -12.62 -2.05 -14.46
C PRO A 550 -12.57 -0.91 -15.50
N GLU A 551 -13.73 -0.45 -15.98
CA GLU A 551 -13.88 0.70 -16.89
C GLU A 551 -13.76 2.06 -16.18
N THR A 552 -13.77 2.10 -14.85
CA THR A 552 -13.70 3.37 -14.13
C THR A 552 -12.34 4.04 -14.33
N ALA A 553 -12.34 5.38 -14.38
CA ALA A 553 -11.13 6.18 -14.53
C ALA A 553 -10.05 5.86 -13.48
N SER A 554 -10.46 5.49 -12.25
CA SER A 554 -9.54 5.09 -11.19
C SER A 554 -8.78 3.81 -11.52
N VAL A 555 -9.50 2.74 -11.90
CA VAL A 555 -8.88 1.47 -12.29
C VAL A 555 -8.04 1.65 -13.55
N GLN A 556 -8.56 2.36 -14.55
CA GLN A 556 -7.84 2.62 -15.79
C GLN A 556 -6.56 3.44 -15.60
N ALA A 557 -6.55 4.41 -14.69
CA ALA A 557 -5.34 5.16 -14.36
C ALA A 557 -4.29 4.27 -13.67
N ILE A 558 -4.72 3.40 -12.74
CA ILE A 558 -3.81 2.47 -12.05
C ILE A 558 -3.17 1.49 -13.05
N LEU A 559 -3.96 0.98 -13.99
CA LEU A 559 -3.46 0.11 -15.07
C LEU A 559 -2.44 0.85 -15.96
N ASP A 560 -2.65 2.13 -16.26
CA ASP A 560 -1.66 2.92 -17.00
C ASP A 560 -0.36 3.14 -16.19
N TRP A 561 -0.44 3.39 -14.88
CA TRP A 561 0.73 3.46 -13.99
C TRP A 561 1.50 2.14 -13.92
N GLN A 562 0.78 1.02 -13.84
CA GLN A 562 1.38 -0.31 -13.90
C GLN A 562 2.06 -0.54 -15.24
N LYS A 563 1.41 -0.20 -16.36
CA LYS A 563 1.98 -0.29 -17.72
C LYS A 563 3.28 0.49 -17.83
N ARG A 564 3.32 1.76 -17.39
CA ARG A 564 4.53 2.60 -17.43
C ARG A 564 5.66 2.02 -16.58
N THR A 565 5.32 1.47 -15.43
CA THR A 565 6.28 0.82 -14.54
C THR A 565 6.86 -0.44 -15.18
N MET A 566 6.02 -1.30 -15.79
CA MET A 566 6.47 -2.46 -16.56
C MET A 566 7.37 -2.04 -17.72
N GLU A 567 6.97 -1.04 -18.51
CA GLU A 567 7.73 -0.53 -19.65
C GLU A 567 9.12 -0.02 -19.24
N MET A 568 9.21 0.75 -18.16
CA MET A 568 10.50 1.18 -17.60
C MET A 568 11.40 -0.03 -17.29
N MET A 569 10.88 -1.03 -16.59
CA MET A 569 11.68 -2.19 -16.18
C MET A 569 12.12 -3.05 -17.35
N TYR A 570 11.24 -3.31 -18.32
CA TYR A 570 11.59 -4.09 -19.51
C TYR A 570 12.56 -3.35 -20.42
N THR A 571 12.44 -2.01 -20.52
CA THR A 571 13.41 -1.19 -21.27
C THR A 571 14.81 -1.33 -20.67
N ASP A 572 14.96 -1.18 -19.34
CA ASP A 572 16.24 -1.37 -18.66
C ASP A 572 16.86 -2.76 -18.96
N ILE A 573 16.03 -3.82 -18.93
CA ILE A 573 16.47 -5.21 -19.20
C ILE A 573 16.89 -5.38 -20.67
N VAL A 574 16.09 -4.89 -21.61
CA VAL A 574 16.37 -4.97 -23.05
C VAL A 574 17.67 -4.24 -23.39
N GLU A 575 17.90 -3.06 -22.84
CA GLU A 575 19.13 -2.31 -23.02
C GLU A 575 20.35 -3.08 -22.51
N ALA A 576 20.25 -3.71 -21.33
CA ALA A 576 21.34 -4.54 -20.79
C ALA A 576 21.62 -5.79 -21.66
N LEU A 577 20.58 -6.45 -22.15
CA LEU A 577 20.73 -7.59 -23.08
C LEU A 577 21.42 -7.16 -24.38
N LYS A 578 21.00 -6.03 -24.96
CA LYS A 578 21.62 -5.45 -26.17
C LYS A 578 23.09 -5.09 -25.93
N ALA A 579 23.40 -4.44 -24.80
CA ALA A 579 24.76 -4.06 -24.43
C ALA A 579 25.69 -5.28 -24.28
N LYS A 580 25.16 -6.45 -23.91
CA LYS A 580 25.90 -7.72 -23.82
C LYS A 580 25.83 -8.58 -25.08
N GLY A 581 25.12 -8.15 -26.12
CA GLY A 581 24.92 -8.95 -27.34
C GLY A 581 24.13 -10.24 -27.10
N ILE A 582 23.27 -10.27 -26.08
CA ILE A 582 22.45 -11.44 -25.74
C ILE A 582 21.11 -11.32 -26.47
N VAL A 583 20.77 -12.34 -27.27
CA VAL A 583 19.45 -12.47 -27.91
C VAL A 583 18.60 -13.41 -27.06
N ALA A 584 17.74 -12.85 -26.23
CA ALA A 584 16.84 -13.58 -25.33
C ALA A 584 15.49 -12.87 -25.20
N ASN A 585 14.47 -13.60 -24.76
CA ASN A 585 13.19 -13.00 -24.41
C ASN A 585 13.34 -12.26 -23.06
N PRO A 586 13.00 -10.97 -22.92
CA PRO A 586 13.02 -10.28 -21.63
C PRO A 586 12.15 -10.97 -20.56
N LYS A 587 11.09 -11.69 -20.97
CA LYS A 587 10.27 -12.53 -20.09
C LYS A 587 11.00 -13.74 -19.48
N ASP A 588 12.21 -14.06 -19.95
CA ASP A 588 13.11 -15.04 -19.34
C ASP A 588 13.90 -14.45 -18.15
N TYR A 589 13.71 -13.17 -17.81
CA TYR A 589 14.35 -12.49 -16.68
C TYR A 589 13.34 -11.85 -15.73
N LEU A 590 12.30 -11.22 -16.28
CA LEU A 590 11.20 -10.58 -15.56
C LEU A 590 9.88 -11.04 -16.16
N THR A 591 8.99 -11.62 -15.37
CA THR A 591 7.68 -12.07 -15.86
C THR A 591 6.56 -11.65 -14.93
N PHE A 592 5.43 -11.27 -15.53
CA PHE A 592 4.22 -10.84 -14.83
C PHE A 592 3.08 -11.82 -15.10
N PHE A 593 2.33 -12.12 -14.06
CA PHE A 593 1.18 -13.00 -14.05
C PHE A 593 0.00 -12.35 -13.36
N CYS A 594 -1.19 -12.88 -13.64
CA CYS A 594 -2.36 -12.71 -12.78
C CYS A 594 -3.00 -14.07 -12.48
N LEU A 595 -3.99 -14.07 -11.60
CA LEU A 595 -4.73 -15.29 -11.26
C LEU A 595 -6.15 -15.23 -11.82
N GLY A 596 -6.66 -16.38 -12.25
CA GLY A 596 -8.05 -16.52 -12.68
C GLY A 596 -8.53 -17.95 -12.51
N ASN A 597 -9.84 -18.12 -12.47
CA ASN A 597 -10.48 -19.43 -12.44
C ASN A 597 -11.54 -19.54 -13.54
N ARG A 598 -11.86 -20.78 -13.90
CA ARG A 598 -12.93 -21.09 -14.84
C ARG A 598 -13.51 -22.47 -14.53
N GLU A 599 -14.82 -22.53 -14.32
CA GLU A 599 -15.47 -23.73 -13.78
C GLU A 599 -16.60 -24.21 -14.69
N ILE A 600 -16.54 -25.47 -15.13
CA ILE A 600 -17.71 -26.11 -15.73
C ILE A 600 -18.85 -26.15 -14.71
N LYS A 601 -20.07 -25.88 -15.18
CA LYS A 601 -21.27 -26.04 -14.36
C LYS A 601 -21.48 -27.53 -14.05
N LYS A 602 -21.58 -27.87 -12.77
CA LYS A 602 -21.80 -29.25 -12.31
C LYS A 602 -23.24 -29.42 -11.81
N SER A 603 -23.72 -30.67 -11.82
CA SER A 603 -25.04 -30.99 -11.25
C SER A 603 -25.05 -30.70 -9.76
N GLY A 604 -26.11 -30.04 -9.28
CA GLY A 604 -26.26 -29.67 -7.86
C GLY A 604 -25.55 -28.37 -7.47
N GLU A 605 -24.98 -27.63 -8.41
CA GLU A 605 -24.49 -26.27 -8.17
C GLU A 605 -25.66 -25.31 -7.86
N TYR A 606 -25.39 -24.28 -7.04
CA TYR A 606 -26.36 -23.23 -6.71
C TYR A 606 -27.03 -22.63 -7.96
N GLU A 607 -28.37 -22.63 -7.97
CA GLU A 607 -29.16 -21.99 -9.01
C GLU A 607 -29.72 -20.66 -8.48
N PRO A 608 -29.29 -19.50 -9.03
CA PRO A 608 -29.77 -18.21 -8.59
C PRO A 608 -31.24 -17.99 -8.96
N SER A 609 -31.98 -17.28 -8.10
CA SER A 609 -33.40 -16.96 -8.32
C SER A 609 -33.62 -15.86 -9.37
N GLN A 610 -32.59 -15.06 -9.63
CA GLN A 610 -32.56 -13.98 -10.61
C GLN A 610 -31.38 -14.17 -11.57
N LYS A 611 -31.30 -13.31 -12.59
CA LYS A 611 -30.18 -13.26 -13.52
C LYS A 611 -29.64 -11.83 -13.65
N PRO A 612 -28.36 -11.65 -13.97
CA PRO A 612 -27.83 -10.35 -14.35
C PRO A 612 -28.52 -9.78 -15.58
N ASP A 613 -28.51 -8.45 -15.68
CA ASP A 613 -29.07 -7.72 -16.82
C ASP A 613 -28.32 -8.07 -18.11
N ARG A 614 -29.03 -8.05 -19.25
CA ARG A 614 -28.43 -8.33 -20.55
C ARG A 614 -27.33 -7.32 -20.88
N ASP A 615 -26.35 -7.76 -21.67
CA ASP A 615 -25.25 -6.93 -22.18
C ASP A 615 -24.33 -6.29 -21.13
N THR A 616 -24.36 -6.79 -19.89
CA THR A 616 -23.45 -6.39 -18.80
C THR A 616 -22.22 -7.29 -18.71
N ASP A 617 -21.13 -6.79 -18.10
CA ASP A 617 -19.93 -7.59 -17.84
C ASP A 617 -20.25 -8.77 -16.91
N TYR A 618 -21.12 -8.54 -15.93
CA TYR A 618 -21.62 -9.57 -15.02
C TYR A 618 -22.25 -10.74 -15.77
N ARG A 619 -23.13 -10.43 -16.73
CA ARG A 619 -23.80 -11.45 -17.55
C ARG A 619 -22.80 -12.25 -18.37
N ARG A 620 -21.85 -11.56 -19.02
CA ARG A 620 -20.83 -12.22 -19.84
C ARG A 620 -19.93 -13.11 -19.01
N ALA A 621 -19.44 -12.64 -17.86
CA ALA A 621 -18.62 -13.44 -16.94
C ALA A 621 -19.38 -14.67 -16.39
N GLN A 622 -20.66 -14.50 -16.05
CA GLN A 622 -21.52 -15.60 -15.59
C GLN A 622 -21.71 -16.68 -16.68
N GLU A 623 -21.93 -16.27 -17.93
CA GLU A 623 -22.11 -17.20 -19.06
C GLU A 623 -20.80 -17.84 -19.52
N ALA A 624 -19.70 -17.08 -19.55
CA ALA A 624 -18.36 -17.55 -19.88
C ALA A 624 -17.74 -18.39 -18.76
N ARG A 625 -18.36 -18.39 -17.57
CA ARG A 625 -18.02 -19.21 -16.40
C ARG A 625 -16.62 -18.97 -15.84
N ARG A 626 -16.13 -17.73 -15.98
CA ARG A 626 -14.79 -17.32 -15.59
C ARG A 626 -14.81 -16.03 -14.77
N GLY A 627 -13.76 -15.83 -13.99
CA GLY A 627 -13.52 -14.62 -13.21
C GLY A 627 -12.06 -14.58 -12.77
N MET A 628 -11.54 -13.39 -12.48
CA MET A 628 -10.21 -13.31 -11.86
C MET A 628 -10.28 -13.87 -10.43
N ILE A 629 -9.18 -14.43 -9.96
CA ILE A 629 -8.94 -14.63 -8.54
C ILE A 629 -8.22 -13.37 -8.09
N TYR A 630 -8.78 -12.65 -7.12
CA TYR A 630 -8.24 -11.37 -6.73
C TYR A 630 -6.99 -11.55 -5.87
N VAL A 631 -5.85 -11.09 -6.39
CA VAL A 631 -4.57 -11.10 -5.67
C VAL A 631 -4.56 -9.90 -4.73
N HIS A 632 -4.96 -10.12 -3.47
CA HIS A 632 -4.85 -9.13 -2.41
C HIS A 632 -3.56 -9.29 -1.59
N ALA A 633 -2.74 -10.30 -1.85
CA ALA A 633 -1.45 -10.48 -1.20
C ALA A 633 -0.57 -9.22 -1.20
N LYS A 634 0.32 -9.10 -0.21
CA LYS A 634 1.43 -8.13 -0.17
C LYS A 634 2.70 -8.80 0.37
N MET A 635 3.32 -9.60 -0.48
CA MET A 635 4.39 -10.51 -0.08
C MET A 635 5.53 -10.52 -1.10
N MET A 636 6.76 -10.68 -0.60
CA MET A 636 7.95 -10.93 -1.41
C MET A 636 8.82 -12.02 -0.79
N ILE A 637 9.15 -13.04 -1.57
CA ILE A 637 10.13 -14.08 -1.23
C ILE A 637 11.41 -13.86 -2.04
N VAL A 638 12.55 -13.94 -1.36
CA VAL A 638 13.87 -13.80 -1.95
C VAL A 638 14.69 -15.05 -1.68
N ASP A 639 15.19 -15.67 -2.75
CA ASP A 639 16.13 -16.81 -2.73
C ASP A 639 15.69 -18.03 -1.90
N ASP A 640 14.38 -18.21 -1.69
CA ASP A 640 13.76 -19.22 -0.80
C ASP A 640 14.21 -19.11 0.68
N GLU A 641 14.90 -18.01 1.07
CA GLU A 641 15.51 -17.87 2.40
C GLU A 641 15.01 -16.66 3.20
N TYR A 642 14.44 -15.64 2.55
CA TYR A 642 13.91 -14.45 3.20
C TYR A 642 12.52 -14.12 2.66
N ILE A 643 11.61 -13.72 3.54
CA ILE A 643 10.25 -13.34 3.20
C ILE A 643 9.93 -11.98 3.83
N ILE A 644 9.27 -11.10 3.07
CA ILE A 644 8.55 -9.92 3.58
C ILE A 644 7.06 -10.17 3.37
N LEU A 645 6.26 -9.89 4.40
CA LEU A 645 4.82 -10.01 4.34
C LEU A 645 4.17 -8.94 5.23
N GLY A 646 3.08 -8.33 4.76
CA GLY A 646 2.37 -7.33 5.53
C GLY A 646 1.14 -6.80 4.83
N SER A 647 0.80 -5.55 5.09
CA SER A 647 -0.32 -4.83 4.47
C SER A 647 0.09 -3.92 3.30
N ALA A 648 1.39 -3.65 3.16
CA ALA A 648 1.92 -2.63 2.24
C ALA A 648 1.98 -3.08 0.77
N ASN A 649 1.25 -2.37 -0.08
CA ASN A 649 1.28 -2.56 -1.52
C ASN A 649 2.55 -1.98 -2.18
N ILE A 650 2.91 -2.45 -3.38
CA ILE A 650 3.96 -1.82 -4.18
C ILE A 650 3.33 -0.66 -4.97
N ASN A 651 3.07 0.41 -4.24
CA ASN A 651 2.66 1.73 -4.74
C ASN A 651 3.17 2.82 -3.79
N GLN A 652 3.01 4.09 -4.19
CA GLN A 652 3.45 5.19 -3.33
C GLN A 652 2.61 5.29 -2.05
N ARG A 653 1.31 5.02 -2.09
CA ARG A 653 0.42 5.06 -0.92
C ARG A 653 0.96 4.26 0.27
N SER A 654 1.45 3.05 0.02
CA SER A 654 1.96 2.17 1.07
C SER A 654 3.46 2.38 1.34
N MET A 655 4.27 2.73 0.34
CA MET A 655 5.74 2.80 0.48
C MET A 655 6.27 4.16 0.98
N ASP A 656 5.44 5.20 0.99
CA ASP A 656 5.85 6.57 1.31
C ASP A 656 6.23 6.78 2.78
N GLY A 657 5.49 6.16 3.70
CA GLY A 657 5.61 6.36 5.15
C GLY A 657 4.58 7.32 5.73
N ALA A 658 4.21 8.39 5.01
CA ALA A 658 3.32 9.44 5.51
C ALA A 658 1.93 9.47 4.85
N ARG A 659 1.66 8.52 3.95
CA ARG A 659 0.38 8.32 3.28
C ARG A 659 -0.49 7.35 4.10
N ASP A 660 -0.70 6.12 3.63
CA ASP A 660 -1.40 5.11 4.43
C ASP A 660 -0.48 4.58 5.53
N SER A 661 -1.06 4.26 6.68
CA SER A 661 -0.31 3.55 7.70
C SER A 661 -0.28 2.06 7.39
N GLU A 662 0.89 1.45 7.32
CA GLU A 662 1.09 0.05 6.98
C GLU A 662 1.97 -0.67 8.02
N ILE A 663 1.93 -1.99 8.02
CA ILE A 663 2.81 -2.84 8.83
C ILE A 663 3.27 -4.04 8.01
N ALA A 664 4.52 -4.46 8.19
CA ALA A 664 5.05 -5.68 7.63
C ALA A 664 6.04 -6.34 8.59
N MET A 665 6.27 -7.62 8.38
CA MET A 665 7.40 -8.34 8.95
C MET A 665 8.35 -8.72 7.82
N GLY A 666 9.63 -8.80 8.12
CA GLY A 666 10.59 -9.54 7.30
C GLY A 666 11.32 -10.57 8.15
N ALA A 667 11.46 -11.78 7.61
CA ALA A 667 11.90 -12.91 8.40
C ALA A 667 12.70 -13.93 7.59
N TYR A 668 13.53 -14.69 8.31
CA TYR A 668 14.24 -15.85 7.79
C TYR A 668 14.52 -16.86 8.90
N GLN A 669 14.76 -18.11 8.49
CA GLN A 669 15.29 -19.14 9.39
C GLN A 669 16.82 -19.17 9.27
N PRO A 670 17.58 -18.88 10.34
CA PRO A 670 19.04 -18.75 10.27
C PRO A 670 19.76 -20.04 9.88
N TYR A 671 19.14 -21.21 10.06
CA TYR A 671 19.69 -22.53 9.70
C TYR A 671 19.28 -23.02 8.31
N HIS A 672 18.42 -22.28 7.60
CA HIS A 672 17.94 -22.62 6.25
C HIS A 672 18.29 -21.54 5.23
N GLN A 673 19.58 -21.22 5.11
CA GLN A 673 20.09 -20.21 4.19
C GLN A 673 20.56 -20.81 2.86
N SER A 674 20.45 -20.01 1.80
CA SER A 674 20.71 -20.37 0.40
C SER A 674 22.19 -20.31 -0.03
N CYS A 675 23.09 -19.92 0.89
CA CYS A 675 24.48 -19.58 0.60
C CYS A 675 25.41 -20.77 0.35
N LYS A 676 25.24 -21.89 1.07
CA LYS A 676 26.06 -23.12 0.91
C LYS A 676 25.28 -24.25 0.23
N GLN A 677 23.96 -24.24 0.39
CA GLN A 677 23.03 -25.22 -0.13
C GLN A 677 21.71 -24.49 -0.46
N PRO A 678 20.83 -25.03 -1.30
CA PRO A 678 19.51 -24.46 -1.49
C PRO A 678 18.76 -24.35 -0.16
N ALA A 679 18.10 -23.22 0.08
CA ALA A 679 17.20 -23.08 1.22
C ALA A 679 16.00 -24.02 1.02
N ARG A 680 15.72 -24.85 2.04
CA ARG A 680 14.63 -25.84 2.05
C ARG A 680 13.90 -25.82 3.40
N GLY A 681 13.79 -24.64 4.00
CA GLY A 681 13.00 -24.41 5.22
C GLY A 681 11.53 -24.10 4.90
N GLN A 682 10.85 -23.51 5.87
CA GLN A 682 9.43 -23.14 5.77
C GLN A 682 9.15 -22.16 4.63
N ILE A 683 10.05 -21.20 4.33
CA ILE A 683 9.87 -20.25 3.22
C ILE A 683 9.84 -20.98 1.87
N HIS A 684 10.75 -21.94 1.67
CA HIS A 684 10.74 -22.81 0.48
C HIS A 684 9.46 -23.63 0.39
N GLY A 685 9.04 -24.26 1.50
CA GLY A 685 7.81 -25.04 1.58
C GLY A 685 6.58 -24.21 1.19
N PHE A 686 6.50 -23.01 1.77
CA PHE A 686 5.44 -22.04 1.50
C PHE A 686 5.41 -21.60 0.04
N ARG A 687 6.55 -21.26 -0.54
CA ARG A 687 6.66 -20.88 -1.96
C ARG A 687 6.29 -22.03 -2.90
N MET A 688 6.65 -23.27 -2.57
CA MET A 688 6.22 -24.47 -3.32
C MET A 688 4.70 -24.70 -3.19
N ALA A 689 4.11 -24.44 -2.03
CA ALA A 689 2.67 -24.57 -1.79
C ALA A 689 1.85 -23.53 -2.59
N LEU A 690 2.32 -22.28 -2.65
CA LEU A 690 1.75 -21.24 -3.52
C LEU A 690 1.88 -21.61 -4.99
N TRP A 691 3.05 -22.08 -5.42
CA TRP A 691 3.22 -22.52 -6.81
C TRP A 691 2.35 -23.73 -7.14
N TYR A 692 2.12 -24.64 -6.20
CA TYR A 692 1.20 -25.75 -6.41
C TYR A 692 -0.25 -25.28 -6.61
N GLU A 693 -0.72 -24.34 -5.78
CA GLU A 693 -2.03 -23.72 -5.95
C GLU A 693 -2.15 -23.05 -7.33
N HIS A 694 -1.20 -22.16 -7.64
CA HIS A 694 -1.29 -21.35 -8.85
C HIS A 694 -1.07 -22.16 -10.13
N ILE A 695 -0.14 -23.11 -10.13
CA ILE A 695 0.24 -23.86 -11.33
C ILE A 695 -0.61 -25.14 -11.48
N GLY A 696 -1.17 -25.65 -10.38
CA GLY A 696 -1.92 -26.92 -10.33
C GLY A 696 -1.03 -28.17 -10.34
N MET A 697 0.29 -28.01 -10.22
CA MET A 697 1.24 -29.12 -10.18
C MET A 697 2.57 -28.73 -9.52
N LEU A 698 3.35 -29.73 -9.13
CA LEU A 698 4.77 -29.57 -8.79
C LEU A 698 5.66 -30.14 -9.90
N ASP A 699 6.82 -29.53 -10.07
CA ASP A 699 7.85 -29.95 -11.02
C ASP A 699 9.23 -29.75 -10.38
N ASN A 700 10.21 -30.59 -10.71
CA ASN A 700 11.55 -30.50 -10.14
C ASN A 700 12.24 -29.17 -10.50
N CYS A 701 11.94 -28.58 -11.66
CA CYS A 701 12.50 -27.30 -12.03
C CYS A 701 12.06 -26.16 -11.09
N PHE A 702 10.90 -26.29 -10.43
CA PHE A 702 10.38 -25.29 -9.48
C PHE A 702 11.21 -25.20 -8.20
N CYS A 703 12.05 -26.20 -7.93
CA CYS A 703 13.02 -26.16 -6.83
C CYS A 703 14.23 -25.25 -7.13
N HIS A 704 14.36 -24.77 -8.37
CA HIS A 704 15.45 -23.91 -8.85
C HIS A 704 14.92 -22.71 -9.67
N PRO A 705 14.20 -21.76 -9.04
CA PRO A 705 13.54 -20.67 -9.76
C PRO A 705 14.51 -19.70 -10.46
N GLU A 706 15.81 -19.73 -10.16
CA GLU A 706 16.82 -18.94 -10.87
C GLU A 706 17.14 -19.46 -12.27
N LYS A 707 16.76 -20.69 -12.58
CA LYS A 707 17.14 -21.37 -13.83
C LYS A 707 16.22 -20.94 -14.97
N LEU A 708 16.79 -20.87 -16.17
CA LEU A 708 16.05 -20.59 -17.41
C LEU A 708 14.93 -21.60 -17.67
N GLU A 709 15.21 -22.89 -17.42
CA GLU A 709 14.22 -23.96 -17.57
C GLU A 709 12.97 -23.70 -16.71
N CYS A 710 13.15 -23.25 -15.47
CA CYS A 710 12.04 -22.99 -14.55
C CYS A 710 11.14 -21.86 -15.05
N ILE A 711 11.71 -20.68 -15.36
CA ILE A 711 10.91 -19.54 -15.84
C ILE A 711 10.20 -19.83 -17.16
N GLN A 712 10.86 -20.54 -18.08
CA GLN A 712 10.23 -20.93 -19.36
C GLN A 712 9.10 -21.95 -19.14
N ARG A 713 9.26 -22.88 -18.19
CA ARG A 713 8.22 -23.84 -17.82
C ARG A 713 7.00 -23.13 -17.23
N VAL A 714 7.22 -22.21 -16.29
CA VAL A 714 6.16 -21.42 -15.64
C VAL A 714 5.45 -20.54 -16.67
N ASN A 715 6.19 -19.78 -17.49
CA ASN A 715 5.63 -18.93 -18.55
C ASN A 715 4.75 -19.75 -19.51
N LYS A 716 5.23 -20.91 -19.98
CA LYS A 716 4.47 -21.78 -20.90
C LYS A 716 3.18 -22.32 -20.28
N ILE A 717 3.20 -22.65 -18.99
CA ILE A 717 1.98 -23.09 -18.29
C ILE A 717 0.99 -21.93 -18.19
N ALA A 718 1.48 -20.74 -17.82
CA ALA A 718 0.66 -19.55 -17.66
C ALA A 718 0.04 -19.06 -18.99
N GLU A 719 0.78 -19.16 -20.10
CA GLU A 719 0.29 -18.91 -21.46
C GLU A 719 -0.81 -19.90 -21.84
N ARG A 720 -0.58 -21.20 -21.64
CA ARG A 720 -1.61 -22.23 -21.90
C ARG A 720 -2.86 -22.02 -21.07
N ASN A 721 -2.72 -21.64 -19.80
CA ASN A 721 -3.86 -21.37 -18.93
C ASN A 721 -4.61 -20.10 -19.38
N TRP A 722 -3.91 -19.07 -19.86
CA TRP A 722 -4.54 -17.89 -20.47
C TRP A 722 -5.36 -18.26 -21.71
N ASP A 723 -4.85 -19.13 -22.58
CA ASP A 723 -5.60 -19.62 -23.75
C ASP A 723 -6.89 -20.35 -23.34
N LEU A 724 -6.81 -21.21 -22.31
CA LEU A 724 -7.98 -21.92 -21.76
C LEU A 724 -8.96 -20.98 -21.06
N TYR A 725 -8.45 -19.96 -20.38
CA TYR A 725 -9.26 -18.94 -19.71
C TYR A 725 -10.04 -18.09 -20.73
N THR A 726 -9.38 -17.71 -21.83
CA THR A 726 -9.94 -16.82 -22.85
C THR A 726 -10.78 -17.51 -23.91
N SER A 727 -10.58 -18.82 -24.13
CA SER A 727 -11.34 -19.64 -25.10
C SER A 727 -12.86 -19.46 -25.02
N GLU A 728 -13.55 -19.45 -26.16
CA GLU A 728 -15.02 -19.49 -26.19
C GLU A 728 -15.57 -20.84 -25.70
N ALA A 729 -14.87 -21.93 -26.00
CA ALA A 729 -15.24 -23.27 -25.56
C ALA A 729 -14.80 -23.51 -24.10
N LEU A 730 -15.68 -24.16 -23.32
CA LEU A 730 -15.42 -24.60 -21.96
C LEU A 730 -15.69 -26.12 -21.84
N GLU A 731 -14.63 -26.91 -21.95
CA GLU A 731 -14.72 -28.39 -21.89
C GLU A 731 -14.42 -28.95 -20.50
N ARG A 732 -13.65 -28.23 -19.69
CA ARG A 732 -13.16 -28.66 -18.37
C ARG A 732 -12.85 -27.45 -17.49
N ASP A 733 -12.75 -27.68 -16.19
CA ASP A 733 -12.22 -26.70 -15.24
C ASP A 733 -10.80 -26.27 -15.63
N LEU A 734 -10.44 -25.04 -15.27
CA LEU A 734 -9.09 -24.54 -15.48
C LEU A 734 -8.09 -25.39 -14.65
N PRO A 735 -7.01 -25.93 -15.25
CA PRO A 735 -6.12 -26.85 -14.54
C PRO A 735 -5.27 -26.22 -13.43
N GLY A 736 -5.13 -24.90 -13.44
CA GLY A 736 -4.38 -24.10 -12.49
C GLY A 736 -4.67 -22.62 -12.73
N HIS A 737 -4.44 -21.79 -11.72
CA HIS A 737 -4.90 -20.41 -11.69
C HIS A 737 -3.95 -19.39 -12.32
N LEU A 738 -2.67 -19.72 -12.49
CA LEU A 738 -1.65 -18.80 -12.99
C LEU A 738 -1.88 -18.51 -14.48
N LEU A 739 -2.07 -17.24 -14.81
CA LEU A 739 -2.25 -16.72 -16.16
C LEU A 739 -1.09 -15.79 -16.50
N THR A 740 -0.58 -15.81 -17.73
CA THR A 740 0.31 -14.73 -18.17
C THR A 740 -0.46 -13.41 -18.08
N TYR A 741 0.18 -12.36 -17.55
CA TYR A 741 -0.46 -11.05 -17.60
C TYR A 741 -0.67 -10.66 -19.07
N PRO A 742 -1.85 -10.15 -19.47
CA PRO A 742 -2.26 -10.09 -20.89
C PRO A 742 -1.64 -8.93 -21.67
N VAL A 743 -0.32 -8.81 -21.60
CA VAL A 743 0.48 -7.81 -22.32
C VAL A 743 1.61 -8.47 -23.09
N ALA A 744 1.99 -7.85 -24.20
CA ALA A 744 3.15 -8.22 -25.00
C ALA A 744 4.29 -7.21 -24.77
N VAL A 745 5.53 -7.72 -24.80
CA VAL A 745 6.75 -6.91 -24.66
C VAL A 745 7.45 -6.88 -26.01
N SER A 746 7.65 -5.68 -26.56
CA SER A 746 8.35 -5.49 -27.83
C SER A 746 9.87 -5.69 -27.70
N SER A 747 10.58 -5.73 -28.84
CA SER A 747 12.06 -5.77 -28.88
C SER A 747 12.75 -4.54 -28.30
N GLU A 748 12.00 -3.48 -28.01
CA GLU A 748 12.48 -2.23 -27.40
C GLU A 748 12.00 -2.07 -25.95
N GLY A 749 11.37 -3.10 -25.36
CA GLY A 749 10.86 -3.03 -23.99
C GLY A 749 9.51 -2.33 -23.84
N LYS A 750 8.96 -1.77 -24.93
CA LYS A 750 7.61 -1.18 -24.95
C LYS A 750 6.54 -2.21 -24.63
N ILE A 751 5.55 -1.82 -23.82
CA ILE A 751 4.36 -2.63 -23.52
C ILE A 751 3.30 -2.40 -24.60
N THR A 752 2.75 -3.51 -25.09
CA THR A 752 1.72 -3.55 -26.14
C THR A 752 0.62 -4.53 -25.77
N GLU A 753 -0.54 -4.40 -26.42
CA GLU A 753 -1.65 -5.34 -26.27
C GLU A 753 -1.24 -6.71 -26.82
N LEU A 754 -1.62 -7.80 -26.12
CA LEU A 754 -1.55 -9.12 -26.71
C LEU A 754 -2.61 -9.20 -27.83
N PRO A 755 -2.34 -9.86 -28.98
CA PRO A 755 -3.28 -9.88 -30.09
C PRO A 755 -4.68 -10.38 -29.67
N GLY A 756 -5.70 -9.56 -29.91
CA GLY A 756 -7.09 -9.87 -29.54
C GLY A 756 -7.47 -9.56 -28.09
N THR A 757 -6.60 -8.89 -27.31
CA THR A 757 -6.85 -8.57 -25.90
C THR A 757 -6.77 -7.07 -25.61
N GLU A 758 -7.39 -6.24 -26.46
CA GLU A 758 -7.51 -4.80 -26.20
C GLU A 758 -8.20 -4.55 -24.84
N ASN A 759 -9.27 -5.30 -24.58
CA ASN A 759 -10.00 -5.32 -23.32
C ASN A 759 -9.80 -6.62 -22.56
N PHE A 760 -10.01 -6.58 -21.24
CA PHE A 760 -10.08 -7.82 -20.46
C PHE A 760 -11.26 -8.68 -20.92
N PRO A 761 -11.15 -10.02 -20.82
CA PRO A 761 -12.25 -10.91 -21.18
C PRO A 761 -13.54 -10.55 -20.44
N ASP A 762 -14.65 -10.54 -21.15
CA ASP A 762 -16.00 -10.21 -20.67
C ASP A 762 -16.26 -8.72 -20.34
N THR A 763 -15.27 -7.84 -20.45
CA THR A 763 -15.40 -6.40 -20.10
C THR A 763 -15.27 -5.49 -21.32
N LYS A 764 -15.42 -4.17 -21.10
CA LYS A 764 -15.03 -3.12 -22.06
C LYS A 764 -13.83 -2.33 -21.55
N ALA A 765 -13.16 -2.84 -20.52
CA ALA A 765 -12.06 -2.19 -19.85
C ALA A 765 -10.74 -2.53 -20.54
N ARG A 766 -9.99 -1.50 -20.92
CA ARG A 766 -8.71 -1.66 -21.61
C ARG A 766 -7.68 -2.28 -20.69
N VAL A 767 -6.93 -3.25 -21.19
CA VAL A 767 -5.87 -3.93 -20.44
C VAL A 767 -4.74 -2.96 -20.06
N LEU A 768 -4.37 -2.07 -21.00
CA LEU A 768 -3.28 -1.12 -20.81
C LEU A 768 -3.64 0.12 -19.98
N GLY A 769 -4.90 0.23 -19.55
CA GLY A 769 -5.39 1.42 -18.87
C GLY A 769 -5.56 2.63 -19.79
N SER A 770 -5.84 3.77 -19.17
CA SER A 770 -5.91 5.07 -19.84
C SER A 770 -5.49 6.18 -18.90
N VAL A 771 -4.84 7.21 -19.43
CA VAL A 771 -4.55 8.44 -18.67
C VAL A 771 -5.86 9.09 -18.28
N ALA A 772 -6.08 9.31 -17.00
CA ALA A 772 -7.26 9.99 -16.52
C ALA A 772 -7.00 11.51 -16.52
N GLU A 773 -7.54 12.24 -17.50
CA GLU A 773 -7.34 13.70 -17.65
C GLU A 773 -7.81 14.51 -16.42
N PHE A 774 -8.69 13.94 -15.59
CA PHE A 774 -9.36 14.63 -14.47
C PHE A 774 -8.89 14.20 -13.07
N TYR A 775 -7.88 13.33 -12.93
CA TYR A 775 -7.43 12.84 -11.62
C TYR A 775 -6.00 13.27 -11.30
N PRO A 776 -5.77 14.07 -10.23
CA PRO A 776 -4.43 14.31 -9.71
C PRO A 776 -3.70 12.98 -9.47
N PRO A 777 -2.44 12.81 -9.92
CA PRO A 777 -1.70 11.57 -9.73
C PRO A 777 -1.61 11.11 -8.27
N ILE A 778 -1.67 12.03 -7.30
CA ILE A 778 -1.75 11.68 -5.87
C ILE A 778 -2.96 10.78 -5.55
N LEU A 779 -4.06 10.84 -6.31
CA LEU A 779 -5.29 10.05 -6.11
C LEU A 779 -5.29 8.67 -6.80
N THR A 780 -4.44 8.46 -7.80
CA THR A 780 -4.40 7.18 -8.57
C THR A 780 -3.08 6.45 -8.35
N THR A 781 -2.04 7.16 -7.91
CA THR A 781 -0.95 6.58 -7.12
C THR A 781 -1.34 6.40 -5.65
N ALA A 782 -2.48 6.97 -5.22
CA ALA A 782 -3.14 6.74 -3.95
C ALA A 782 -4.69 6.85 -4.05
N ARG A 783 -5.41 5.75 -4.29
CA ARG A 783 -6.89 5.58 -4.44
C ARG A 783 -7.85 6.77 -4.11
N ARG A 784 -8.75 7.11 -5.04
CA ARG A 784 -10.17 7.51 -4.81
C ARG A 784 -11.11 6.72 -5.74
N ARG A 785 -12.25 6.26 -5.22
CA ARG A 785 -13.47 5.91 -5.99
C ARG A 785 -14.34 7.18 -6.08
N ARG A 786 -14.73 7.59 -7.28
CA ARG A 786 -15.92 8.44 -7.49
C ARG A 786 -16.86 7.60 -8.34
N ALA A 787 -18.04 7.28 -7.82
CA ALA A 787 -19.12 6.84 -8.68
C ALA A 787 -19.58 8.07 -9.46
N ASN A 788 -19.53 8.02 -10.80
CA ASN A 788 -20.17 9.04 -11.63
C ASN A 788 -21.69 8.90 -11.46
N ILE A 789 -22.27 9.79 -10.66
CA ILE A 789 -23.70 10.08 -10.64
C ILE A 789 -23.79 11.61 -10.54
N GLU A 790 -24.24 12.26 -11.61
CA GLU A 790 -24.51 13.71 -11.65
C GLU A 790 -25.58 14.03 -10.58
N SER A 791 -25.40 15.09 -9.78
CA SER A 791 -26.44 15.64 -8.89
C SER A 791 -26.67 17.12 -9.18
N ASP A 792 -27.92 17.55 -9.33
CA ASP A 792 -28.26 18.93 -9.71
C ASP A 792 -28.30 19.92 -8.52
N THR A 793 -27.64 19.59 -7.41
CA THR A 793 -27.68 20.38 -6.16
C THR A 793 -26.29 20.83 -5.75
N TYR A 794 -26.20 22.06 -5.24
CA TYR A 794 -24.97 22.72 -4.82
C TYR A 794 -25.17 23.31 -3.42
N VAL A 795 -24.16 23.24 -2.56
CA VAL A 795 -24.07 24.13 -1.39
C VAL A 795 -23.39 25.41 -1.87
N LEU A 796 -24.08 26.53 -1.73
CA LEU A 796 -23.61 27.87 -2.00
C LEU A 796 -23.28 28.58 -0.68
N MET A 797 -22.11 29.19 -0.61
CA MET A 797 -21.65 30.02 0.50
C MET A 797 -21.32 31.40 -0.03
N GLU A 798 -22.11 32.39 0.37
CA GLU A 798 -21.90 33.80 0.01
C GLU A 798 -21.33 34.57 1.20
N PRO A 799 -20.49 35.60 0.97
CA PRO A 799 -19.95 36.42 2.04
C PRO A 799 -21.04 37.00 2.95
N GLY A 800 -20.90 36.80 4.26
CA GLY A 800 -21.85 37.30 5.27
C GLY A 800 -23.17 36.54 5.38
N LYS A 801 -23.33 35.40 4.68
CA LYS A 801 -24.50 34.52 4.79
C LYS A 801 -24.13 33.12 5.29
N ASN A 802 -25.12 32.40 5.80
CA ASN A 802 -24.97 30.97 6.11
C ASN A 802 -24.97 30.15 4.82
N GLU A 803 -24.48 28.91 4.89
CA GLU A 803 -24.55 27.94 3.79
C GLU A 803 -26.01 27.69 3.35
N GLU A 804 -26.23 27.62 2.04
CA GLU A 804 -27.54 27.43 1.43
C GLU A 804 -27.47 26.33 0.35
N PHE A 805 -28.46 25.45 0.29
CA PHE A 805 -28.56 24.47 -0.79
C PHE A 805 -29.33 25.06 -1.97
N VAL A 806 -28.74 25.06 -3.14
CA VAL A 806 -29.29 25.63 -4.38
C VAL A 806 -29.23 24.61 -5.51
N THR A 807 -30.17 24.71 -6.45
CA THR A 807 -30.13 23.96 -7.72
C THR A 807 -29.05 24.51 -8.65
N GLU A 808 -28.67 23.76 -9.70
CA GLU A 808 -27.72 24.28 -10.70
C GLU A 808 -28.22 25.57 -11.35
N ASP A 809 -29.51 25.66 -11.66
CA ASP A 809 -30.11 26.85 -12.28
C ASP A 809 -30.06 28.05 -11.33
N GLU A 810 -30.37 27.86 -10.05
CA GLU A 810 -30.26 28.91 -9.03
C GLU A 810 -28.81 29.36 -8.82
N LEU A 811 -27.85 28.43 -8.83
CA LEU A 811 -26.43 28.76 -8.76
C LEU A 811 -26.00 29.60 -9.97
N ARG A 812 -26.43 29.21 -11.18
CA ARG A 812 -26.14 29.95 -12.42
C ARG A 812 -26.68 31.37 -12.35
N ASP A 813 -27.91 31.54 -11.88
CA ASP A 813 -28.53 32.86 -11.72
C ASP A 813 -27.79 33.73 -10.68
N ARG A 814 -27.35 33.14 -9.57
CA ARG A 814 -26.56 33.83 -8.54
C ARG A 814 -25.22 34.32 -9.07
N LEU A 815 -24.48 33.46 -9.75
CA LEU A 815 -23.19 33.81 -10.35
C LEU A 815 -23.34 34.87 -11.44
N LYS A 816 -24.40 34.77 -12.26
CA LYS A 816 -24.72 35.78 -13.25
C LYS A 816 -24.99 37.14 -12.60
N GLY A 817 -25.77 37.17 -11.53
CA GLY A 817 -26.04 38.40 -10.78
C GLY A 817 -24.78 39.06 -10.20
N TRP A 818 -23.82 38.26 -9.72
CA TRP A 818 -22.52 38.75 -9.23
C TRP A 818 -21.64 39.32 -10.35
N LEU A 819 -21.62 38.67 -11.52
CA LEU A 819 -20.86 39.14 -12.68
C LEU A 819 -21.46 40.41 -13.30
N GLU A 820 -22.79 40.54 -13.32
CA GLU A 820 -23.48 41.73 -13.83
C GLU A 820 -23.35 42.94 -12.91
N ASN A 821 -23.20 42.71 -11.60
CA ASN A 821 -23.03 43.75 -10.58
C ASN A 821 -21.60 43.74 -9.99
N TRP A 822 -20.62 43.43 -10.84
CA TRP A 822 -19.23 43.30 -10.39
C TRP A 822 -18.76 44.55 -9.63
N PRO A 823 -18.16 44.41 -8.42
CA PRO A 823 -17.83 45.56 -7.59
C PRO A 823 -16.71 46.46 -8.16
N GLY A 824 -15.84 45.90 -9.00
CA GLY A 824 -14.71 46.59 -9.63
C GLY A 824 -15.07 47.25 -10.98
N GLU A 825 -14.21 48.16 -11.47
CA GLU A 825 -14.42 48.86 -12.76
C GLU A 825 -14.40 47.92 -13.98
N ALA A 826 -13.80 46.72 -13.85
CA ALA A 826 -13.76 45.69 -14.88
C ALA A 826 -13.64 44.27 -14.28
N LEU A 827 -14.10 43.26 -15.02
CA LEU A 827 -13.86 41.85 -14.68
C LEU A 827 -12.37 41.50 -14.78
N PRO A 828 -11.87 40.56 -13.95
CA PRO A 828 -10.48 40.15 -13.99
C PRO A 828 -10.14 39.42 -15.32
N PRO A 829 -8.86 39.42 -15.77
CA PRO A 829 -8.48 38.98 -17.12
C PRO A 829 -8.86 37.54 -17.49
N ASP A 830 -8.98 36.67 -16.50
CA ASP A 830 -9.38 35.27 -16.62
C ASP A 830 -10.88 35.07 -16.86
N LEU A 831 -11.71 36.03 -16.44
CA LEU A 831 -13.15 36.09 -16.74
C LEU A 831 -13.45 37.00 -17.94
N ALA A 832 -12.68 38.06 -18.14
CA ALA A 832 -12.83 39.00 -19.26
C ALA A 832 -12.48 38.39 -20.65
N ARG A 833 -11.92 37.19 -20.68
CA ARG A 833 -11.61 36.46 -21.94
C ARG A 833 -12.82 35.79 -22.59
N PHE A 834 -13.95 35.72 -21.90
CA PHE A 834 -15.17 35.10 -22.41
C PHE A 834 -16.07 36.16 -23.05
N ASP A 835 -16.74 35.78 -24.15
CA ASP A 835 -17.52 36.73 -24.96
C ASP A 835 -18.85 37.14 -24.32
N THR A 836 -19.44 36.29 -23.46
CA THR A 836 -20.70 36.55 -22.78
C THR A 836 -20.67 36.14 -21.31
N THR A 837 -21.49 36.78 -20.48
CA THR A 837 -21.66 36.41 -19.06
C THR A 837 -22.12 34.97 -18.89
N ASP A 838 -22.95 34.46 -19.79
CA ASP A 838 -23.44 33.07 -19.73
C ASP A 838 -22.30 32.05 -19.98
N ASP A 839 -21.34 32.38 -20.84
CA ASP A 839 -20.14 31.56 -21.05
C ASP A 839 -19.24 31.56 -19.80
N ILE A 840 -19.12 32.72 -19.13
CA ILE A 840 -18.40 32.84 -17.86
C ILE A 840 -19.07 31.97 -16.80
N VAL A 841 -20.39 32.08 -16.62
CA VAL A 841 -21.15 31.30 -15.64
C VAL A 841 -21.06 29.80 -15.95
N GLN A 842 -21.15 29.40 -17.21
CA GLN A 842 -21.00 28.01 -17.60
C GLN A 842 -19.59 27.48 -17.30
N TYR A 843 -18.56 28.27 -17.57
CA TYR A 843 -17.19 27.95 -17.21
C TYR A 843 -17.02 27.83 -15.70
N LEU A 844 -17.53 28.79 -14.93
CA LEU A 844 -17.46 28.81 -13.46
C LEU A 844 -18.14 27.57 -12.88
N VAL A 845 -19.39 27.29 -13.22
CA VAL A 845 -20.13 26.12 -12.68
C VAL A 845 -19.44 24.79 -13.02
N LYS A 846 -18.88 24.65 -14.22
CA LYS A 846 -18.27 23.38 -14.68
C LYS A 846 -16.82 23.17 -14.27
N SER A 847 -16.07 24.25 -14.09
CA SER A 847 -14.60 24.20 -14.07
C SER A 847 -14.00 24.82 -12.81
N VAL A 848 -14.81 25.49 -11.99
CA VAL A 848 -14.39 26.23 -10.79
C VAL A 848 -15.41 26.00 -9.66
N CYS A 849 -15.03 26.24 -8.42
CA CYS A 849 -15.91 26.11 -7.25
C CYS A 849 -15.92 27.36 -6.37
N GLU A 850 -15.39 28.46 -6.88
CA GLU A 850 -15.20 29.72 -6.18
C GLU A 850 -15.10 30.89 -7.16
N LEU A 851 -15.65 32.04 -6.78
CA LEU A 851 -15.54 33.32 -7.44
C LEU A 851 -15.11 34.35 -6.39
N GLU A 852 -13.86 34.81 -6.46
CA GLU A 852 -13.38 35.93 -5.63
C GLU A 852 -13.95 37.24 -6.18
N LEU A 853 -14.69 37.98 -5.34
CA LEU A 853 -15.25 39.28 -5.71
C LEU A 853 -14.25 40.39 -5.38
N ASP A 854 -14.15 41.38 -6.27
CA ASP A 854 -13.27 42.54 -6.09
C ASP A 854 -13.72 43.44 -4.92
N GLY A 855 -12.77 44.11 -4.27
CA GLY A 855 -12.98 44.83 -3.00
C GLY A 855 -13.09 43.90 -1.77
N ASP A 856 -13.18 44.46 -0.56
CA ASP A 856 -13.23 43.71 0.72
C ASP A 856 -14.52 42.85 0.92
N VAL A 857 -15.16 42.42 -0.17
CA VAL A 857 -16.45 41.72 -0.23
C VAL A 857 -16.30 40.23 0.09
N GLY A 858 -15.19 39.59 -0.29
CA GLY A 858 -14.93 38.16 -0.04
C GLY A 858 -15.30 37.23 -1.21
N SER A 859 -15.21 35.92 -1.00
CA SER A 859 -15.42 34.89 -2.02
C SER A 859 -16.82 34.27 -1.99
N VAL A 860 -17.44 34.11 -3.17
CA VAL A 860 -18.64 33.27 -3.35
C VAL A 860 -18.18 31.87 -3.72
N GLN A 861 -18.52 30.87 -2.91
CA GLN A 861 -18.08 29.48 -3.10
C GLN A 861 -19.26 28.56 -3.33
N TRP A 862 -19.11 27.55 -4.17
CA TRP A 862 -20.14 26.52 -4.37
C TRP A 862 -19.55 25.13 -4.55
N TYR A 863 -20.25 24.14 -4.02
CA TYR A 863 -19.85 22.75 -4.07
C TYR A 863 -21.04 21.92 -4.52
N GLN A 864 -20.89 21.16 -5.61
CA GLN A 864 -21.91 20.20 -5.99
C GLN A 864 -22.04 19.17 -4.86
N VAL A 865 -23.22 19.11 -4.27
CA VAL A 865 -23.55 18.23 -3.16
C VAL A 865 -24.71 17.35 -3.54
N ARG A 866 -24.82 16.23 -2.84
CA ARG A 866 -25.96 15.35 -2.94
C ARG A 866 -26.89 15.64 -1.77
N LEU A 867 -28.08 16.14 -2.05
CA LEU A 867 -29.20 16.03 -1.11
C LEU A 867 -29.89 14.69 -1.38
N ASP A 868 -29.47 13.66 -0.65
CA ASP A 868 -30.30 12.49 -0.39
C ASP A 868 -30.33 12.24 1.12
#